data_AF-A5DLV9-F1
#
_entry.id   AF-A5DLV9-F1
#
_cell.length_a   1.000
_cell.length_b   1.000
_cell.length_c   1.000
_cell.angle_alpha   90.00
_cell.angle_beta   90.00
_cell.angle_gamma   90.00
#
_symmetry.space_group_name_H-M   'P 1'
#
loop_
_entity.id
_entity.type
_entity.pdbx_description
1 polymer ?
#
loop_
_entity_poly.entity_id
_entity_poly.type
_entity_poly.pdbx_seq_one_letter_code
_entity_poly.pdbx_strand_id
1 'polypeptide(L)'
;MAQSAPRVVSSFYILPPFNCTMDWGTTAVDTSYGFGVPGIASQHFSEVTNHKKQLQLSLENHVDDNGNHHEKLLLAACDGDIVTLESVLRASPHLVNEPYPSEDGVTPLIYAVCYDQHTIAEALLFDHRADPDICDTLSGSGFTPFMWAVHLDLVEMARLLLNYQADPYVDPRGDGTTAVTLLNPEREQMYAFFRSHNITTVLSQKEVEQDVIGSSFNQSGYDDLDDKLRLQMTGMTLQDHQQSLDDNYASDRDSVNSESDPHLINVKDFEYDRLVPSEFIKFTDSDIPSLLDYIFSLHTKNATQHNTRIPAAVVFQLIRYSHLKVHSNELTTFFFDCFLTRLRSVTHTTSGVLGDDNGSAGRGDIVLVSYWLSVVHFLHFYLSKNSLYKDYPQFLQELVNVTQSLIATLSFSINARLETLVDDCMLRFTSLVDVSNVTYAKDWNLFKKKKTHPNNYDDVLDMLYPPSQSELMKPSPIRYIQVLGALDYVLNLHDIHSLVRMQTMSQVFYTLNATIFNRIITQSKLCSRAKAIQIRLNVSAVEDWLRSHNFKVPSTMNPGLNVEVSNLLSWDKDGNGNDPHTLNFYYDSLFAVCRRQLLPTVELLQWLQCMSSLDDEDSLITTINQFDALNYYQLVKVVKIYKYEVDETKFPKELNNILKALQNEQGENQISRSHLHYMTQSNFLSKELYVSLNPNYVFAVALPNLEELISTYGPGLGGIKTMRARKYQPSLPMEVADDIDDILTKNKSTMNDTYDYEEEENDESDSNETKTHQEFKGDELFKSVQLPSSLLHKNWGDDDLEANPW
;
A
#
# COMPACT_ATOMS: atom_id res chain seq x y z
N MET A 1 -42.70 36.60 19.47
CA MET A 1 -43.66 36.52 20.60
C MET A 1 -44.77 35.57 20.20
N ALA A 2 -45.07 34.62 21.10
CA ALA A 2 -45.71 33.33 20.82
C ALA A 2 -47.22 33.38 20.58
N GLN A 3 -47.73 32.44 19.76
CA GLN A 3 -48.75 31.45 20.17
C GLN A 3 -49.05 30.38 19.10
N SER A 4 -49.23 29.15 19.60
CA SER A 4 -50.06 28.01 19.13
C SER A 4 -49.62 27.12 17.94
N ALA A 5 -49.59 25.82 18.24
CA ALA A 5 -49.25 24.64 17.41
C ALA A 5 -50.42 24.20 16.48
N PRO A 6 -50.28 23.17 15.58
CA PRO A 6 -50.13 21.76 15.97
C PRO A 6 -49.16 20.91 15.11
N ARG A 7 -48.67 19.79 15.69
CA ARG A 7 -47.94 18.70 15.04
C ARG A 7 -48.91 17.59 14.61
N VAL A 8 -48.72 17.05 13.40
CA VAL A 8 -49.28 15.79 12.86
C VAL A 8 -48.08 15.00 12.31
N VAL A 9 -47.49 14.06 13.07
CA VAL A 9 -47.66 12.59 13.01
C VAL A 9 -47.38 11.97 11.63
N SER A 10 -46.21 11.33 11.49
CA SER A 10 -45.98 10.19 10.58
C SER A 10 -45.55 8.97 11.41
N SER A 11 -46.09 7.82 11.03
CA SER A 11 -46.28 6.65 11.87
C SER A 11 -45.08 5.69 11.85
N PHE A 12 -44.47 5.48 13.01
CA PHE A 12 -43.72 4.26 13.34
C PHE A 12 -44.71 3.15 13.72
N TYR A 13 -44.54 1.95 13.18
CA TYR A 13 -45.23 0.76 13.65
C TYR A 13 -44.55 0.26 14.94
N ILE A 14 -45.25 0.39 16.07
CA ILE A 14 -45.01 -0.34 17.32
C ILE A 14 -46.28 -1.15 17.61
N LEU A 15 -46.13 -2.44 17.94
CA LEU A 15 -47.12 -3.22 18.68
C LEU A 15 -46.63 -3.40 20.14
N PRO A 16 -47.55 -3.58 21.12
CA PRO A 16 -47.75 -2.63 22.21
C PRO A 16 -47.26 -3.11 23.60
N PRO A 17 -47.27 -2.23 24.62
CA PRO A 17 -46.75 -2.52 25.96
C PRO A 17 -47.81 -3.15 26.87
N PHE A 18 -47.40 -4.09 27.72
CA PHE A 18 -48.17 -4.48 28.89
C PHE A 18 -47.65 -3.74 30.13
N ASN A 19 -48.52 -2.91 30.69
CA ASN A 19 -48.38 -2.22 31.97
C ASN A 19 -48.58 -3.22 33.12
N CYS A 20 -47.70 -3.22 34.13
CA CYS A 20 -48.10 -3.46 35.51
C CYS A 20 -47.20 -2.66 36.47
N THR A 21 -47.87 -2.15 37.50
CA THR A 21 -47.49 -1.10 38.43
C THR A 21 -46.51 -1.54 39.52
N MET A 22 -45.83 -0.54 40.10
CA MET A 22 -44.92 -0.60 41.25
C MET A 22 -45.32 -1.58 42.36
N ASP A 23 -44.30 -2.29 42.90
CA ASP A 23 -44.19 -2.53 44.34
C ASP A 23 -42.69 -2.57 44.72
N TRP A 24 -42.32 -1.79 45.74
CA TRP A 24 -40.97 -1.78 46.31
C TRP A 24 -40.79 -3.01 47.21
N GLY A 25 -39.96 -3.96 46.79
CA GLY A 25 -39.66 -5.15 47.57
C GLY A 25 -38.29 -5.73 47.24
N THR A 26 -37.33 -5.49 48.13
CA THR A 26 -36.01 -6.13 48.21
C THR A 26 -36.05 -7.63 47.90
N THR A 27 -35.44 -8.07 46.79
CA THR A 27 -34.96 -9.46 46.63
C THR A 27 -33.87 -9.55 45.55
N ALA A 28 -32.93 -10.45 45.80
CA ALA A 28 -31.73 -10.74 45.01
C ALA A 28 -32.03 -10.92 43.51
N VAL A 29 -31.18 -10.33 42.65
CA VAL A 29 -31.29 -10.51 41.20
C VAL A 29 -30.44 -11.71 40.79
N ASP A 30 -31.16 -12.74 40.38
CA ASP A 30 -30.70 -13.95 39.72
C ASP A 30 -29.87 -13.66 38.46
N THR A 31 -28.78 -14.41 38.34
CA THR A 31 -28.00 -14.59 37.11
C THR A 31 -28.78 -15.47 36.12
N SER A 32 -29.66 -14.88 35.32
CA SER A 32 -30.18 -15.55 34.11
C SER A 32 -30.78 -14.56 33.13
N TYR A 33 -29.95 -14.02 32.23
CA TYR A 33 -30.40 -13.54 30.93
C TYR A 33 -29.55 -14.22 29.85
N GLY A 34 -30.17 -15.16 29.14
CA GLY A 34 -30.08 -15.21 27.68
C GLY A 34 -28.90 -15.87 26.97
N PHE A 35 -28.10 -16.75 27.58
CA PHE A 35 -27.22 -17.63 26.78
C PHE A 35 -27.99 -18.87 26.33
N GLY A 36 -28.30 -18.93 25.03
CA GLY A 36 -28.69 -20.17 24.38
C GLY A 36 -27.50 -21.16 24.40
N VAL A 37 -27.75 -22.35 24.96
CA VAL A 37 -26.85 -23.50 25.12
C VAL A 37 -26.00 -23.49 26.42
N PRO A 38 -26.35 -24.34 27.42
CA PRO A 38 -25.55 -24.53 28.63
C PRO A 38 -24.44 -25.55 28.37
N GLY A 39 -23.22 -25.06 28.17
CA GLY A 39 -22.03 -25.91 28.09
C GLY A 39 -20.83 -25.12 27.63
N ILE A 40 -19.83 -25.00 28.51
CA ILE A 40 -18.54 -24.31 28.33
C ILE A 40 -18.62 -22.81 28.62
N ALA A 41 -18.74 -22.44 29.89
CA ALA A 41 -18.04 -21.25 30.37
C ALA A 41 -16.55 -21.54 30.16
N SER A 42 -15.91 -20.93 29.16
CA SER A 42 -14.47 -21.12 28.98
C SER A 42 -13.75 -20.56 30.20
N GLN A 43 -12.66 -21.19 30.59
CA GLN A 43 -11.80 -20.73 31.69
C GLN A 43 -11.45 -19.23 31.52
N HIS A 44 -11.21 -18.80 30.28
CA HIS A 44 -10.91 -17.42 29.91
C HIS A 44 -12.05 -16.44 30.21
N PHE A 45 -13.31 -16.76 29.87
CA PHE A 45 -14.43 -15.87 30.18
C PHE A 45 -14.67 -15.75 31.69
N SER A 46 -14.38 -16.82 32.45
CA SER A 46 -14.45 -16.77 33.91
C SER A 46 -13.44 -15.78 34.51
N GLU A 47 -12.27 -15.60 33.89
CA GLU A 47 -11.26 -14.63 34.33
C GLU A 47 -11.74 -13.18 34.13
N VAL A 48 -12.32 -12.87 32.97
CA VAL A 48 -12.93 -11.55 32.67
C VAL A 48 -14.07 -11.22 33.65
N THR A 49 -14.93 -12.19 33.98
CA THR A 49 -16.01 -11.96 34.96
C THR A 49 -15.49 -11.79 36.40
N ASN A 50 -14.37 -12.41 36.74
CA ASN A 50 -13.71 -12.21 38.04
C ASN A 50 -13.05 -10.83 38.12
N HIS A 51 -12.42 -10.35 37.05
CA HIS A 51 -11.88 -8.99 36.98
C HIS A 51 -12.99 -7.94 37.11
N LYS A 52 -14.14 -8.10 36.45
CA LYS A 52 -15.30 -7.20 36.66
C LYS A 52 -15.71 -7.12 38.14
N LYS A 53 -15.79 -8.25 38.85
CA LYS A 53 -16.13 -8.26 40.29
C LYS A 53 -15.10 -7.54 41.13
N GLN A 54 -13.81 -7.69 40.81
CA GLN A 54 -12.73 -6.98 41.50
C GLN A 54 -12.81 -5.45 41.27
N LEU A 55 -13.10 -5.02 40.04
CA LEU A 55 -13.31 -3.60 39.72
C LEU A 55 -14.50 -3.00 40.48
N GLN A 56 -15.61 -3.74 40.58
CA GLN A 56 -16.78 -3.30 41.36
C GLN A 56 -16.45 -3.16 42.86
N LEU A 57 -15.73 -4.14 43.43
CA LEU A 57 -15.27 -4.09 44.82
C LEU A 57 -14.26 -2.96 45.06
N SER A 58 -13.38 -2.66 44.11
CA SER A 58 -12.43 -1.54 44.20
C SER A 58 -13.16 -0.20 44.27
N LEU A 59 -14.15 -0.01 43.39
CA LEU A 59 -14.95 1.21 43.32
C LEU A 59 -15.85 1.40 44.55
N GLU A 60 -16.37 0.33 45.13
CA GLU A 60 -17.14 0.39 46.39
C GLU A 60 -16.28 0.76 47.62
N ASN A 61 -14.98 0.46 47.59
CA ASN A 61 -14.04 0.74 48.69
C ASN A 61 -13.38 2.12 48.59
N HIS A 62 -13.31 2.72 47.40
CA HIS A 62 -12.68 4.02 47.15
C HIS A 62 -13.72 5.13 46.94
N VAL A 63 -14.00 5.90 47.99
CA VAL A 63 -14.99 7.01 48.01
C VAL A 63 -14.48 8.31 47.35
N ASP A 64 -13.23 8.34 46.88
CA ASP A 64 -12.61 9.53 46.30
C ASP A 64 -12.70 9.56 44.75
N ASP A 65 -13.40 10.56 44.24
CA ASP A 65 -13.95 10.63 42.87
C ASP A 65 -12.91 10.83 41.72
N ASN A 66 -11.66 11.20 42.05
CA ASN A 66 -10.70 11.78 41.11
C ASN A 66 -9.59 10.83 40.58
N GLY A 67 -9.51 9.58 41.05
CA GLY A 67 -8.41 8.66 40.71
C GLY A 67 -8.77 7.47 39.81
N ASN A 68 -10.06 7.14 39.66
CA ASN A 68 -10.49 5.83 39.17
C ASN A 68 -11.06 5.87 37.74
N HIS A 69 -10.55 6.76 36.87
CA HIS A 69 -11.06 6.90 35.50
C HIS A 69 -10.98 5.59 34.69
N HIS A 70 -9.92 4.79 34.86
CA HIS A 70 -9.79 3.46 34.25
C HIS A 70 -10.92 2.51 34.69
N GLU A 71 -11.11 2.33 35.99
CA GLU A 71 -12.12 1.41 36.53
C GLU A 71 -13.55 1.84 36.11
N LYS A 72 -13.83 3.15 36.17
CA LYS A 72 -15.11 3.72 35.71
C LYS A 72 -15.34 3.50 34.22
N LEU A 73 -14.30 3.65 33.39
CA LEU A 73 -14.38 3.43 31.95
C LEU A 73 -14.68 1.96 31.61
N LEU A 74 -13.97 1.02 32.24
CA LEU A 74 -14.17 -0.41 31.99
C LEU A 74 -15.56 -0.86 32.46
N LEU A 75 -16.03 -0.37 33.60
CA LEU A 75 -17.39 -0.66 34.09
C LEU A 75 -18.46 -0.08 33.17
N ALA A 76 -18.31 1.17 32.73
CA ALA A 76 -19.19 1.78 31.74
C ALA A 76 -19.25 0.98 30.44
N ALA A 77 -18.10 0.46 29.99
CA ALA A 77 -18.02 -0.37 28.80
C ALA A 77 -18.72 -1.73 28.95
N CYS A 78 -18.71 -2.32 30.15
CA CYS A 78 -19.45 -3.55 30.45
C CYS A 78 -20.96 -3.34 30.59
N ASP A 79 -21.35 -2.26 31.27
CA ASP A 79 -22.73 -2.01 31.70
C ASP A 79 -23.55 -1.29 30.61
N GLY A 80 -22.90 -0.87 29.52
CA GLY A 80 -23.56 -0.19 28.39
C GLY A 80 -23.85 1.28 28.65
N ASP A 81 -23.18 1.90 29.63
CA ASP A 81 -23.41 3.30 30.00
C ASP A 81 -22.58 4.25 29.12
N ILE A 82 -23.18 4.63 27.99
CA ILE A 82 -22.57 5.55 27.02
C ILE A 82 -22.29 6.93 27.62
N VAL A 83 -23.07 7.37 28.62
CA VAL A 83 -22.94 8.74 29.17
C VAL A 83 -21.69 8.84 30.02
N THR A 84 -21.45 7.85 30.89
CA THR A 84 -20.23 7.81 31.70
C THR A 84 -19.01 7.52 30.85
N LEU A 85 -19.11 6.63 29.86
CA LEU A 85 -18.05 6.35 28.88
C LEU A 85 -17.59 7.63 28.17
N GLU A 86 -18.52 8.38 27.57
CA GLU A 86 -18.23 9.67 26.90
C GLU A 86 -17.63 10.70 27.85
N SER A 87 -18.13 10.77 29.09
CA SER A 87 -17.62 11.73 30.08
C SER A 87 -16.17 11.45 30.47
N VAL A 88 -15.80 10.18 30.61
CA VAL A 88 -14.45 9.76 31.00
C VAL A 88 -13.48 9.89 29.83
N LEU A 89 -13.88 9.47 28.62
CA LEU A 89 -13.03 9.56 27.43
C LEU A 89 -12.76 11.01 27.02
N ARG A 90 -13.71 11.93 27.22
CA ARG A 90 -13.46 13.37 27.05
C ARG A 90 -12.43 13.91 28.04
N ALA A 91 -12.37 13.36 29.26
CA ALA A 91 -11.41 13.78 30.27
C ALA A 91 -10.04 13.07 30.12
N SER A 92 -10.00 11.86 29.59
CA SER A 92 -8.80 11.01 29.52
C SER A 92 -8.82 10.12 28.27
N PRO A 93 -8.51 10.66 27.08
CA PRO A 93 -8.62 9.93 25.81
C PRO A 93 -7.55 8.86 25.59
N HIS A 94 -6.42 8.91 26.31
CA HIS A 94 -5.36 7.89 26.21
C HIS A 94 -5.80 6.50 26.71
N LEU A 95 -6.85 6.44 27.54
CA LEU A 95 -7.34 5.23 28.20
C LEU A 95 -8.03 4.23 27.25
N VAL A 96 -8.40 4.66 26.04
CA VAL A 96 -9.19 3.85 25.09
C VAL A 96 -8.45 2.55 24.71
N ASN A 97 -7.13 2.62 24.59
CA ASN A 97 -6.28 1.55 24.08
C ASN A 97 -5.35 0.95 25.15
N GLU A 98 -5.45 1.40 26.41
CA GLU A 98 -4.62 0.89 27.51
C GLU A 98 -5.29 -0.31 28.19
N PRO A 99 -4.65 -1.50 28.22
CA PRO A 99 -5.16 -2.63 28.99
C PRO A 99 -4.95 -2.36 30.49
N TYR A 100 -6.00 -2.63 31.29
CA TYR A 100 -5.95 -2.42 32.74
C TYR A 100 -6.54 -3.61 33.50
N PRO A 101 -5.90 -4.07 34.60
CA PRO A 101 -4.58 -3.66 35.14
C PRO A 101 -3.40 -3.95 34.18
N SER A 102 -2.23 -3.31 34.34
CA SER A 102 -1.11 -3.50 33.38
C SER A 102 -0.57 -4.93 33.31
N GLU A 103 -0.59 -5.66 34.43
CA GLU A 103 -0.32 -7.09 34.51
C GLU A 103 -1.67 -7.81 34.65
N ASP A 104 -2.07 -8.62 33.66
CA ASP A 104 -3.40 -9.25 33.51
C ASP A 104 -4.58 -8.28 33.24
N GLY A 105 -4.45 -7.44 32.23
CA GLY A 105 -5.41 -6.41 31.85
C GLY A 105 -6.22 -6.69 30.60
N VAL A 106 -7.31 -5.94 30.48
CA VAL A 106 -8.23 -6.00 29.34
C VAL A 106 -8.58 -4.57 28.92
N THR A 107 -8.73 -4.33 27.61
CA THR A 107 -9.11 -3.00 27.09
C THR A 107 -10.61 -2.75 27.21
N PRO A 108 -11.07 -1.47 27.20
CA PRO A 108 -12.50 -1.14 27.16
C PRO A 108 -13.25 -1.81 26.00
N LEU A 109 -12.61 -1.94 24.84
CA LEU A 109 -13.20 -2.59 23.67
C LEU A 109 -13.41 -4.10 23.90
N ILE A 110 -12.44 -4.82 24.47
CA ILE A 110 -12.60 -6.25 24.78
C ILE A 110 -13.72 -6.45 25.82
N TYR A 111 -13.87 -5.55 26.79
CA TYR A 111 -15.01 -5.59 27.71
C TYR A 111 -16.35 -5.39 27.00
N ALA A 112 -16.45 -4.41 26.10
CA ALA A 112 -17.66 -4.20 25.30
C ALA A 112 -18.00 -5.45 24.45
N VAL A 113 -16.99 -6.12 23.88
CA VAL A 113 -17.17 -7.38 23.14
C VAL A 113 -17.62 -8.52 24.05
N CYS A 114 -16.96 -8.72 25.20
CA CYS A 114 -17.27 -9.82 26.11
C CYS A 114 -18.69 -9.75 26.69
N TYR A 115 -19.23 -8.54 26.86
CA TYR A 115 -20.59 -8.30 27.36
C TYR A 115 -21.60 -8.00 26.24
N ASP A 116 -21.23 -8.17 24.97
CA ASP A 116 -22.09 -7.97 23.78
C ASP A 116 -22.73 -6.57 23.72
N GLN A 117 -21.97 -5.54 24.07
CA GLN A 117 -22.41 -4.14 24.08
C GLN A 117 -22.11 -3.46 22.73
N HIS A 118 -22.93 -3.72 21.72
CA HIS A 118 -22.76 -3.17 20.36
C HIS A 118 -22.62 -1.65 20.31
N THR A 119 -23.46 -0.93 21.05
CA THR A 119 -23.49 0.55 21.03
C THR A 119 -22.20 1.15 21.58
N ILE A 120 -21.64 0.55 22.63
CA ILE A 120 -20.36 0.98 23.19
C ILE A 120 -19.21 0.61 22.26
N ALA A 121 -19.20 -0.61 21.72
CA ALA A 121 -18.17 -1.04 20.79
C ALA A 121 -18.12 -0.13 19.55
N GLU A 122 -19.28 0.22 18.99
CA GLU A 122 -19.40 1.17 17.87
C GLU A 122 -18.86 2.55 18.25
N ALA A 123 -19.24 3.10 19.41
CA ALA A 123 -18.76 4.40 19.87
C ALA A 123 -17.23 4.42 20.09
N LEU A 124 -16.68 3.36 20.70
CA LEU A 124 -15.23 3.23 20.91
C LEU A 124 -14.47 3.18 19.58
N LEU A 125 -14.97 2.44 18.59
CA LEU A 125 -14.32 2.26 17.29
C LEU A 125 -14.47 3.48 16.37
N PHE A 126 -15.67 4.09 16.33
CA PHE A 126 -15.98 5.20 15.43
C PHE A 126 -15.55 6.56 15.98
N ASP A 127 -15.99 6.92 17.20
CA ASP A 127 -15.78 8.26 17.75
C ASP A 127 -14.39 8.41 18.38
N HIS A 128 -13.89 7.35 19.03
CA HIS A 128 -12.63 7.39 19.78
C HIS A 128 -11.47 6.64 19.14
N ARG A 129 -11.66 6.04 17.96
CA ARG A 129 -10.64 5.30 17.19
C ARG A 129 -9.91 4.24 18.02
N ALA A 130 -10.65 3.47 18.80
CA ALA A 130 -10.11 2.29 19.48
C ALA A 130 -9.47 1.34 18.47
N ASP A 131 -8.30 0.81 18.80
CA ASP A 131 -7.60 -0.15 17.94
C ASP A 131 -8.18 -1.56 18.18
N PRO A 132 -8.81 -2.19 17.16
CA PRO A 132 -9.47 -3.48 17.32
C PRO A 132 -8.50 -4.68 17.41
N ASP A 133 -7.20 -4.48 17.20
CA ASP A 133 -6.19 -5.55 17.18
C ASP A 133 -5.40 -5.66 18.49
N ILE A 134 -5.64 -4.77 19.47
CA ILE A 134 -4.99 -4.84 20.78
C ILE A 134 -5.51 -6.04 21.56
N CYS A 135 -4.64 -7.01 21.83
CA CYS A 135 -4.96 -8.19 22.62
C CYS A 135 -5.04 -7.91 24.12
N ASP A 136 -5.76 -8.76 24.85
CA ASP A 136 -5.68 -8.79 26.31
C ASP A 136 -4.28 -9.21 26.79
N THR A 137 -3.91 -8.81 28.00
CA THR A 137 -2.67 -9.25 28.65
C THR A 137 -2.93 -10.34 29.68
N LEU A 138 -4.07 -11.06 29.58
CA LEU A 138 -4.40 -12.13 30.50
C LEU A 138 -3.44 -13.31 30.29
N SER A 139 -2.86 -13.79 31.39
CA SER A 139 -1.94 -14.93 31.42
C SER A 139 -2.50 -16.22 30.79
N GLY A 140 -3.81 -16.29 30.49
CA GLY A 140 -4.50 -17.44 29.91
C GLY A 140 -4.93 -17.31 28.44
N SER A 141 -5.50 -16.18 27.99
CA SER A 141 -6.08 -16.01 26.63
C SER A 141 -5.19 -15.27 25.64
N GLY A 142 -4.73 -14.05 25.95
CA GLY A 142 -4.01 -13.21 24.98
C GLY A 142 -4.84 -12.91 23.73
N PHE A 143 -6.17 -12.80 23.85
CA PHE A 143 -7.06 -12.73 22.70
C PHE A 143 -7.30 -11.29 22.26
N THR A 144 -7.37 -11.05 20.95
CA THR A 144 -7.86 -9.79 20.38
C THR A 144 -9.38 -9.66 20.56
N PRO A 145 -9.95 -8.43 20.50
CA PRO A 145 -11.40 -8.22 20.44
C PRO A 145 -12.09 -9.13 19.44
N PHE A 146 -11.48 -9.33 18.26
CA PHE A 146 -12.02 -10.21 17.24
C PHE A 146 -11.98 -11.69 17.65
N MET A 147 -10.89 -12.18 18.23
CA MET A 147 -10.81 -13.53 18.79
C MET A 147 -11.86 -13.78 19.88
N TRP A 148 -12.11 -12.80 20.75
CA TRP A 148 -13.18 -12.86 21.75
C TRP A 148 -14.56 -12.99 21.11
N ALA A 149 -14.86 -12.22 20.07
CA ALA A 149 -16.12 -12.32 19.34
C ALA A 149 -16.31 -13.71 18.69
N VAL A 150 -15.25 -14.31 18.14
CA VAL A 150 -15.28 -15.68 17.59
C VAL A 150 -15.48 -16.72 18.69
N HIS A 151 -14.72 -16.61 19.78
CA HIS A 151 -14.77 -17.53 20.91
C HIS A 151 -16.12 -17.52 21.63
N LEU A 152 -16.82 -16.39 21.63
CA LEU A 152 -18.16 -16.21 22.21
C LEU A 152 -19.32 -16.42 21.22
N ASP A 153 -19.04 -16.72 19.95
CA ASP A 153 -20.06 -16.91 18.89
C ASP A 153 -20.88 -15.64 18.57
N LEU A 154 -20.29 -14.46 18.74
CA LEU A 154 -20.97 -13.16 18.55
C LEU A 154 -20.83 -12.67 17.11
N VAL A 155 -21.66 -13.20 16.20
CA VAL A 155 -21.58 -12.91 14.74
C VAL A 155 -21.73 -11.42 14.41
N GLU A 156 -22.69 -10.75 15.04
CA GLU A 156 -22.94 -9.32 14.78
C GLU A 156 -21.79 -8.45 15.30
N MET A 157 -21.18 -8.82 16.43
CA MET A 157 -20.01 -8.13 16.98
C MET A 157 -18.77 -8.36 16.12
N ALA A 158 -18.57 -9.59 15.64
CA ALA A 158 -17.50 -9.92 14.68
C ALA A 158 -17.66 -9.12 13.38
N ARG A 159 -18.88 -8.94 12.88
CA ARG A 159 -19.16 -8.08 11.71
C ARG A 159 -18.80 -6.62 11.98
N LEU A 160 -19.18 -6.10 13.14
CA LEU A 160 -18.87 -4.75 13.56
C LEU A 160 -17.35 -4.55 13.62
N LEU A 161 -16.62 -5.45 14.28
CA LEU A 161 -15.15 -5.41 14.35
C LEU A 161 -14.49 -5.47 12.96
N LEU A 162 -14.95 -6.34 12.05
CA LEU A 162 -14.44 -6.38 10.67
C LEU A 162 -14.72 -5.09 9.88
N ASN A 163 -15.91 -4.48 10.07
CA ASN A 163 -16.23 -3.21 9.46
C ASN A 163 -15.27 -2.09 9.90
N TYR A 164 -14.77 -2.18 11.13
CA TYR A 164 -13.77 -1.28 11.72
C TYR A 164 -12.33 -1.83 11.65
N GLN A 165 -12.05 -2.73 10.71
CA GLN A 165 -10.69 -3.17 10.33
C GLN A 165 -9.98 -4.11 11.31
N ALA A 166 -10.70 -4.85 12.16
CA ALA A 166 -10.08 -5.92 12.95
C ALA A 166 -9.46 -7.00 12.02
N ASP A 167 -8.20 -7.37 12.28
CA ASP A 167 -7.49 -8.41 11.52
C ASP A 167 -7.77 -9.81 12.10
N PRO A 168 -8.40 -10.72 11.34
CA PRO A 168 -8.69 -12.08 11.79
C PRO A 168 -7.44 -12.98 11.91
N TYR A 169 -6.28 -12.54 11.40
CA TYR A 169 -5.04 -13.33 11.34
C TYR A 169 -3.98 -12.92 12.37
N VAL A 170 -4.27 -11.97 13.26
CA VAL A 170 -3.33 -11.59 14.32
C VAL A 170 -2.98 -12.81 15.18
N ASP A 171 -1.68 -13.05 15.39
CA ASP A 171 -1.15 -14.05 16.34
C ASP A 171 -0.41 -13.31 17.47
N PRO A 172 -1.12 -12.86 18.51
CA PRO A 172 -0.55 -12.03 19.56
C PRO A 172 0.50 -12.75 20.42
N ARG A 173 0.51 -14.08 20.43
CA ARG A 173 1.41 -14.89 21.27
C ARG A 173 2.57 -15.52 20.49
N GLY A 174 2.50 -15.56 19.17
CA GLY A 174 3.45 -16.29 18.33
C GLY A 174 3.31 -17.81 18.45
N ASP A 175 2.17 -18.30 18.95
CA ASP A 175 1.87 -19.73 19.13
C ASP A 175 1.02 -20.32 17.99
N GLY A 176 0.65 -19.48 17.01
CA GLY A 176 -0.21 -19.81 15.88
C GLY A 176 -1.71 -19.66 16.17
N THR A 177 -2.11 -19.17 17.35
CA THR A 177 -3.51 -18.98 17.71
C THR A 177 -4.06 -17.71 17.07
N THR A 178 -4.71 -17.85 15.93
CA THR A 178 -5.47 -16.79 15.24
C THR A 178 -6.98 -16.99 15.40
N ALA A 179 -7.78 -15.96 15.07
CA ALA A 179 -9.25 -16.09 15.08
C ALA A 179 -9.75 -17.19 14.13
N VAL A 180 -9.00 -17.48 13.07
CA VAL A 180 -9.28 -18.59 12.14
C VAL A 180 -9.04 -19.95 12.79
N THR A 181 -7.98 -20.10 13.57
CA THR A 181 -7.68 -21.35 14.29
C THR A 181 -8.61 -21.62 15.46
N LEU A 182 -9.19 -20.56 16.05
CA LEU A 182 -10.20 -20.65 17.11
C LEU A 182 -11.59 -21.05 16.59
N LEU A 183 -11.80 -21.06 15.27
CA LEU A 183 -13.09 -21.37 14.65
C LEU A 183 -13.45 -22.84 14.90
N ASN A 184 -14.51 -23.07 15.70
CA ASN A 184 -15.06 -24.40 15.89
C ASN A 184 -16.02 -24.75 14.74
N PRO A 185 -15.77 -25.82 13.95
CA PRO A 185 -16.65 -26.27 12.87
C PRO A 185 -18.08 -26.61 13.31
N GLU A 186 -18.30 -26.89 14.60
CA GLU A 186 -19.63 -27.16 15.17
C GLU A 186 -20.51 -25.89 15.29
N ARG A 187 -19.90 -24.69 15.23
CA ARG A 187 -20.63 -23.41 15.30
C ARG A 187 -21.02 -22.93 13.91
N GLU A 188 -22.17 -23.42 13.43
CA GLU A 188 -22.64 -23.21 12.06
C GLU A 188 -22.76 -21.73 11.67
N GLN A 189 -23.16 -20.84 12.59
CA GLN A 189 -23.37 -19.41 12.29
C GLN A 189 -22.04 -18.65 12.09
N MET A 190 -21.09 -18.79 13.01
CA MET A 190 -19.76 -18.17 12.87
C MET A 190 -18.98 -18.81 11.73
N TYR A 191 -19.10 -20.12 11.52
CA TYR A 191 -18.47 -20.80 10.39
C TYR A 191 -19.01 -20.31 9.04
N ALA A 192 -20.34 -20.14 8.93
CA ALA A 192 -20.96 -19.55 7.74
C ALA A 192 -20.57 -18.09 7.54
N PHE A 193 -20.40 -17.32 8.62
CA PHE A 193 -19.90 -15.94 8.58
C PHE A 193 -18.46 -15.89 8.06
N PHE A 194 -17.56 -16.72 8.57
CA PHE A 194 -16.18 -16.83 8.09
C PHE A 194 -16.11 -17.24 6.61
N ARG A 195 -16.98 -18.16 6.18
CA ARG A 195 -17.07 -18.61 4.79
C ARG A 195 -17.61 -17.52 3.86
N SER A 196 -18.61 -16.75 4.29
CA SER A 196 -19.18 -15.65 3.49
C SER A 196 -18.23 -14.46 3.35
N HIS A 197 -17.29 -14.31 4.28
CA HIS A 197 -16.25 -13.26 4.26
C HIS A 197 -14.90 -13.77 3.73
N ASN A 198 -14.83 -14.99 3.18
CA ASN A 198 -13.60 -15.62 2.64
C ASN A 198 -12.42 -15.72 3.62
N ILE A 199 -12.69 -15.80 4.93
CA ILE A 199 -11.66 -15.83 5.99
C ILE A 199 -11.07 -17.25 6.16
N THR A 200 -11.74 -18.31 5.67
CA THR A 200 -11.33 -19.71 5.85
C THR A 200 -10.41 -20.28 4.75
N THR A 201 -9.99 -19.48 3.76
CA THR A 201 -9.28 -19.95 2.56
C THR A 201 -7.95 -20.66 2.84
N VAL A 202 -7.39 -20.49 4.04
CA VAL A 202 -6.14 -21.14 4.49
C VAL A 202 -6.32 -22.63 4.83
N LEU A 203 -7.52 -23.08 5.23
CA LEU A 203 -7.73 -24.48 5.65
C LEU A 203 -7.90 -25.45 4.45
N SER A 204 -8.27 -24.96 3.27
CA SER A 204 -8.58 -25.79 2.09
C SER A 204 -7.41 -26.01 1.13
N GLN A 205 -6.27 -25.33 1.32
CA GLN A 205 -5.10 -25.51 0.44
C GLN A 205 -4.38 -26.84 0.65
N LYS A 206 -4.62 -27.56 1.75
CA LYS A 206 -3.97 -28.86 2.01
C LYS A 206 -4.52 -30.05 1.20
N GLU A 207 -5.73 -29.97 0.64
CA GLU A 207 -6.36 -31.12 -0.05
C GLU A 207 -6.58 -30.93 -1.56
N VAL A 208 -6.45 -29.72 -2.10
CA VAL A 208 -6.72 -29.46 -3.53
C VAL A 208 -5.45 -29.35 -4.38
N GLU A 209 -4.28 -29.13 -3.78
CA GLU A 209 -3.04 -28.86 -4.52
C GLU A 209 -2.33 -30.11 -5.09
N GLN A 210 -2.80 -31.33 -4.80
CA GLN A 210 -2.17 -32.55 -5.32
C GLN A 210 -2.64 -33.01 -6.71
N ASP A 211 -3.79 -32.54 -7.21
CA ASP A 211 -4.37 -33.07 -8.47
C ASP A 211 -4.43 -32.08 -9.64
N VAL A 212 -4.00 -30.82 -9.49
CA VAL A 212 -4.11 -29.81 -10.58
C VAL A 212 -2.77 -29.46 -11.24
N ILE A 213 -1.63 -29.84 -10.66
CA ILE A 213 -0.28 -29.55 -11.22
C ILE A 213 0.25 -30.73 -12.08
N GLY A 214 -0.60 -31.72 -12.35
CA GLY A 214 -0.18 -33.03 -12.83
C GLY A 214 -0.61 -33.45 -14.23
N SER A 215 -1.13 -32.60 -15.13
CA SER A 215 -1.28 -33.04 -16.53
C SER A 215 -1.48 -31.93 -17.56
N SER A 216 -0.54 -31.89 -18.51
CA SER A 216 -0.71 -31.42 -19.90
C SER A 216 -0.78 -29.91 -20.16
N PHE A 217 0.40 -29.32 -20.39
CA PHE A 217 0.55 -28.21 -21.35
C PHE A 217 1.61 -28.58 -22.40
N ASN A 218 1.16 -29.25 -23.46
CA ASN A 218 1.85 -29.30 -24.74
C ASN A 218 0.96 -28.56 -25.75
N GLN A 219 1.26 -27.29 -26.06
CA GLN A 219 1.53 -26.81 -27.43
C GLN A 219 1.59 -25.28 -27.55
N SER A 220 2.77 -24.84 -27.99
CA SER A 220 3.06 -23.88 -29.09
C SER A 220 2.12 -22.70 -29.33
N GLY A 221 2.62 -21.50 -29.05
CA GLY A 221 2.16 -20.28 -29.71
C GLY A 221 2.42 -19.00 -28.93
N TYR A 222 3.64 -18.46 -29.05
CA TYR A 222 4.04 -17.08 -28.75
C TYR A 222 3.74 -16.52 -27.33
N ASP A 223 4.70 -16.64 -26.40
CA ASP A 223 5.21 -15.50 -25.62
C ASP A 223 6.53 -15.87 -24.88
N ASP A 224 7.68 -15.37 -25.37
CA ASP A 224 9.04 -15.68 -24.83
C ASP A 224 9.23 -15.19 -23.37
N LEU A 225 8.36 -14.28 -22.92
CA LEU A 225 8.35 -13.73 -21.57
C LEU A 225 7.68 -14.66 -20.55
N ASP A 226 6.62 -15.36 -20.96
CA ASP A 226 5.88 -16.29 -20.11
C ASP A 226 6.69 -17.57 -19.88
N ASP A 227 7.46 -17.99 -20.88
CA ASP A 227 8.43 -19.09 -20.77
C ASP A 227 9.65 -18.72 -19.92
N LYS A 228 10.16 -17.48 -19.99
CA LYS A 228 11.26 -17.01 -19.11
C LYS A 228 10.82 -16.85 -17.66
N LEU A 229 9.67 -16.23 -17.42
CA LEU A 229 9.09 -16.11 -16.07
C LEU A 229 8.75 -17.49 -15.51
N ARG A 230 8.21 -18.41 -16.32
CA ARG A 230 7.99 -19.79 -15.89
C ARG A 230 9.29 -20.54 -15.66
N LEU A 231 10.31 -20.43 -16.49
CA LEU A 231 11.60 -21.12 -16.26
C LEU A 231 12.31 -20.60 -15.00
N GLN A 232 12.24 -19.30 -14.73
CA GLN A 232 12.76 -18.73 -13.49
C GLN A 232 11.90 -19.08 -12.27
N MET A 233 10.57 -19.07 -12.37
CA MET A 233 9.68 -19.45 -11.27
C MET A 233 9.66 -20.96 -11.00
N THR A 234 9.72 -21.81 -12.03
CA THR A 234 9.69 -23.28 -11.90
C THR A 234 11.02 -23.85 -11.38
N GLY A 235 12.13 -23.12 -11.58
CA GLY A 235 13.42 -23.45 -10.95
C GLY A 235 13.47 -23.15 -9.44
N MET A 236 12.53 -22.37 -8.91
CA MET A 236 12.49 -21.90 -7.52
C MET A 236 11.31 -22.48 -6.71
N THR A 237 10.30 -23.06 -7.35
CA THR A 237 9.08 -23.59 -6.69
C THR A 237 9.26 -24.92 -5.94
N LEU A 238 10.45 -25.52 -5.93
CA LEU A 238 10.70 -26.78 -5.20
C LEU A 238 11.27 -26.62 -3.79
N GLN A 239 11.45 -25.39 -3.27
CA GLN A 239 11.96 -25.20 -1.89
C GLN A 239 11.21 -24.20 -0.98
N ASP A 240 10.44 -23.23 -1.49
CA ASP A 240 9.98 -22.11 -0.63
C ASP A 240 8.45 -21.87 -0.52
N HIS A 241 7.59 -22.75 -1.04
CA HIS A 241 6.13 -22.55 -0.99
C HIS A 241 5.45 -22.84 0.37
N GLN A 242 6.16 -22.58 1.46
CA GLN A 242 5.59 -22.62 2.82
C GLN A 242 5.68 -21.25 3.53
N GLN A 243 6.10 -20.18 2.84
CA GLN A 243 6.54 -18.94 3.47
C GLN A 243 5.66 -17.69 3.24
N SER A 244 4.59 -17.71 2.42
CA SER A 244 3.93 -16.47 1.95
C SER A 244 2.52 -16.19 2.51
N LEU A 245 2.23 -16.46 3.80
CA LEU A 245 0.92 -16.16 4.40
C LEU A 245 0.96 -15.45 5.77
N ASP A 246 2.12 -14.96 6.23
CA ASP A 246 2.26 -14.23 7.51
C ASP A 246 3.06 -12.92 7.30
N ASP A 247 2.51 -11.96 6.58
CA ASP A 247 3.20 -10.70 6.25
C ASP A 247 3.13 -9.63 7.34
N ASN A 248 2.37 -9.83 8.43
CA ASN A 248 2.39 -8.93 9.59
C ASN A 248 3.62 -9.13 10.50
N TYR A 249 4.41 -10.18 10.28
CA TYR A 249 5.65 -10.49 11.04
C TYR A 249 6.85 -10.79 10.14
N ALA A 250 6.95 -10.20 8.95
CA ALA A 250 8.18 -10.26 8.14
C ALA A 250 9.41 -9.76 8.94
N SER A 251 9.17 -8.90 9.93
CA SER A 251 10.20 -8.44 10.86
C SER A 251 10.60 -9.48 11.93
N ASP A 252 10.01 -10.67 12.04
CA ASP A 252 10.44 -11.67 13.03
C ASP A 252 10.93 -13.00 12.44
N ARG A 253 10.46 -13.40 11.24
CA ARG A 253 10.97 -14.60 10.57
C ARG A 253 12.43 -14.46 10.10
N ASP A 254 12.81 -13.27 9.67
CA ASP A 254 14.18 -12.98 9.23
C ASP A 254 15.20 -13.04 10.39
N SER A 255 14.76 -12.81 11.64
CA SER A 255 15.60 -12.99 12.84
C SER A 255 15.93 -14.46 13.09
N VAL A 256 14.95 -15.35 12.95
CA VAL A 256 15.12 -16.79 13.23
C VAL A 256 16.08 -17.44 12.23
N ASN A 257 16.00 -17.06 10.94
CA ASN A 257 16.95 -17.56 9.93
C ASN A 257 18.35 -16.95 10.09
N SER A 258 18.45 -15.64 10.40
CA SER A 258 19.74 -14.94 10.54
C SER A 258 20.58 -15.38 11.74
N GLU A 259 19.95 -15.90 12.81
CA GLU A 259 20.66 -16.43 13.99
C GLU A 259 21.43 -17.74 13.71
N SER A 260 21.07 -18.44 12.64
CA SER A 260 21.65 -19.74 12.28
C SER A 260 22.75 -19.67 11.21
N ASP A 261 22.99 -18.51 10.59
CA ASP A 261 23.99 -18.35 9.52
C ASP A 261 25.42 -18.15 10.08
N PRO A 262 26.33 -19.11 9.88
CA PRO A 262 27.72 -19.02 10.37
C PRO A 262 28.51 -17.86 9.76
N HIS A 263 28.15 -17.37 8.58
CA HIS A 263 28.83 -16.25 7.93
C HIS A 263 28.46 -14.93 8.60
N LEU A 264 27.18 -14.70 8.92
CA LEU A 264 26.71 -13.48 9.59
C LEU A 264 27.26 -13.30 11.01
N ILE A 265 27.53 -14.41 11.73
CA ILE A 265 28.09 -14.37 13.09
C ILE A 265 29.50 -13.79 13.11
N ASN A 266 30.29 -14.06 12.07
CA ASN A 266 31.69 -13.65 11.97
C ASN A 266 31.88 -12.26 11.34
N VAL A 267 30.81 -11.66 10.84
CA VAL A 267 30.85 -10.31 10.28
C VAL A 267 31.03 -9.30 11.41
N LYS A 268 32.08 -8.48 11.32
CA LYS A 268 32.35 -7.40 12.27
C LYS A 268 31.31 -6.28 12.11
N ASP A 269 30.91 -5.67 13.21
CA ASP A 269 29.98 -4.53 13.19
C ASP A 269 30.61 -3.34 12.46
N PHE A 270 29.84 -2.74 11.55
CA PHE A 270 30.28 -1.60 10.74
C PHE A 270 30.31 -0.30 11.57
N GLU A 271 31.44 0.41 11.56
CA GLU A 271 31.63 1.64 12.32
C GLU A 271 31.32 2.87 11.44
N TYR A 272 30.25 3.62 11.73
CA TYR A 272 29.83 4.75 10.88
C TYR A 272 30.63 6.03 11.15
N ASP A 273 31.02 6.28 12.40
CA ASP A 273 31.67 7.53 12.81
C ASP A 273 33.18 7.58 12.53
N ARG A 274 33.85 6.42 12.43
CA ARG A 274 35.31 6.33 12.21
C ARG A 274 35.63 5.52 10.98
N LEU A 275 36.63 5.98 10.23
CA LEU A 275 37.05 5.35 9.00
C LEU A 275 37.97 4.15 9.27
N VAL A 276 37.50 2.94 8.98
CA VAL A 276 38.27 1.70 9.07
C VAL A 276 38.75 1.28 7.67
N PRO A 277 40.00 0.80 7.49
CA PRO A 277 40.54 0.44 6.17
C PRO A 277 39.70 -0.53 5.32
N SER A 278 38.91 -1.41 5.94
CA SER A 278 38.04 -2.38 5.27
C SER A 278 36.62 -1.87 4.97
N GLU A 279 36.33 -0.59 5.26
CA GLU A 279 34.98 -0.01 5.21
C GLU A 279 34.88 1.18 4.24
N PHE A 280 35.87 1.36 3.36
CA PHE A 280 35.85 2.34 2.29
C PHE A 280 36.65 1.87 1.08
N ILE A 281 36.31 2.40 -0.09
CA ILE A 281 37.01 2.10 -1.34
C ILE A 281 37.79 3.35 -1.76
N LYS A 282 39.10 3.20 -1.98
CA LYS A 282 39.96 4.28 -2.49
C LYS A 282 39.78 4.39 -4.00
N PHE A 283 39.52 5.59 -4.51
CA PHE A 283 39.38 5.83 -5.94
C PHE A 283 39.82 7.25 -6.32
N THR A 284 40.07 7.48 -7.60
CA THR A 284 40.29 8.81 -8.18
C THR A 284 39.26 9.11 -9.27
N ASP A 285 39.22 10.35 -9.76
CA ASP A 285 38.28 10.80 -10.80
C ASP A 285 38.34 9.94 -12.07
N SER A 286 39.52 9.41 -12.42
CA SER A 286 39.68 8.53 -13.58
C SER A 286 39.06 7.14 -13.42
N ASP A 287 38.83 6.69 -12.19
CA ASP A 287 38.28 5.36 -11.90
C ASP A 287 36.75 5.33 -12.06
N ILE A 288 36.09 6.48 -11.92
CA ILE A 288 34.63 6.62 -11.86
C ILE A 288 33.91 5.87 -12.99
N PRO A 289 34.28 5.99 -14.29
CA PRO A 289 33.56 5.29 -15.36
C PRO A 289 33.58 3.77 -15.21
N SER A 290 34.76 3.20 -14.90
CA SER A 290 34.93 1.75 -14.74
C SER A 290 34.22 1.20 -13.50
N LEU A 291 34.21 1.97 -12.40
CA LEU A 291 33.50 1.61 -11.19
C LEU A 291 31.98 1.67 -11.40
N LEU A 292 31.47 2.68 -12.12
CA LEU A 292 30.06 2.75 -12.47
C LEU A 292 29.66 1.58 -13.40
N ASP A 293 30.45 1.26 -14.42
CA ASP A 293 30.17 0.09 -15.27
C ASP A 293 30.09 -1.20 -14.44
N TYR A 294 30.97 -1.36 -13.45
CA TYR A 294 30.94 -2.50 -12.54
C TYR A 294 29.69 -2.50 -11.65
N ILE A 295 29.37 -1.39 -10.96
CA ILE A 295 28.20 -1.26 -10.08
C ILE A 295 26.91 -1.60 -10.85
N PHE A 296 26.78 -1.09 -12.08
CA PHE A 296 25.63 -1.35 -12.93
C PHE A 296 25.66 -2.76 -13.55
N SER A 297 26.78 -3.47 -13.56
CA SER A 297 26.83 -4.87 -14.01
C SER A 297 26.37 -5.87 -12.93
N LEU A 298 26.34 -5.48 -11.66
CA LEU A 298 26.06 -6.39 -10.53
C LEU A 298 24.68 -7.06 -10.61
N HIS A 299 23.68 -6.39 -11.18
CA HIS A 299 22.34 -6.98 -11.35
C HIS A 299 22.30 -8.11 -12.40
N THR A 300 23.35 -8.25 -13.23
CA THR A 300 23.43 -9.30 -14.27
C THR A 300 24.18 -10.55 -13.81
N LYS A 301 24.90 -10.46 -12.69
CA LYS A 301 25.67 -11.58 -12.13
C LYS A 301 24.74 -12.44 -11.25
N ASN A 302 24.64 -13.73 -11.56
CA ASN A 302 23.75 -14.67 -10.82
C ASN A 302 23.97 -14.64 -9.29
N ALA A 303 25.21 -14.46 -8.82
CA ALA A 303 25.52 -14.43 -7.38
C ALA A 303 24.97 -13.19 -6.65
N THR A 304 24.82 -12.07 -7.36
CA THR A 304 24.44 -10.76 -6.78
C THR A 304 23.14 -10.20 -7.34
N GLN A 305 22.47 -10.93 -8.23
CA GLN A 305 21.35 -10.47 -9.06
C GLN A 305 20.22 -9.81 -8.25
N HIS A 306 19.85 -10.37 -7.10
CA HIS A 306 18.79 -9.85 -6.24
C HIS A 306 19.31 -9.17 -4.97
N ASN A 307 20.63 -9.13 -4.76
CA ASN A 307 21.22 -8.52 -3.56
C ASN A 307 21.48 -7.02 -3.80
N THR A 308 20.42 -6.24 -3.71
CA THR A 308 20.41 -4.77 -3.91
C THR A 308 21.25 -4.00 -2.89
N ARG A 309 21.62 -4.63 -1.77
CA ARG A 309 22.45 -4.02 -0.73
C ARG A 309 23.89 -3.80 -1.20
N ILE A 310 24.41 -4.69 -2.05
CA ILE A 310 25.79 -4.66 -2.54
C ILE A 310 26.08 -3.38 -3.34
N PRO A 311 25.36 -3.07 -4.45
CA PRO A 311 25.61 -1.83 -5.18
C PRO A 311 25.43 -0.58 -4.32
N ALA A 312 24.44 -0.56 -3.41
CA ALA A 312 24.23 0.55 -2.48
C ALA A 312 25.43 0.72 -1.52
N ALA A 313 25.99 -0.39 -1.02
CA ALA A 313 27.16 -0.39 -0.15
C ALA A 313 28.41 0.09 -0.89
N VAL A 314 28.63 -0.34 -2.14
CA VAL A 314 29.77 0.13 -2.96
C VAL A 314 29.68 1.65 -3.16
N VAL A 315 28.52 2.16 -3.58
CA VAL A 315 28.30 3.61 -3.78
C VAL A 315 28.52 4.37 -2.47
N PHE A 316 27.98 3.88 -1.36
CA PHE A 316 28.16 4.50 -0.05
C PHE A 316 29.62 4.52 0.41
N GLN A 317 30.36 3.42 0.23
CA GLN A 317 31.78 3.33 0.61
C GLN A 317 32.68 4.26 -0.22
N LEU A 318 32.36 4.48 -1.50
CA LEU A 318 33.03 5.47 -2.36
C LEU A 318 32.77 6.90 -1.87
N ILE A 319 31.50 7.26 -1.63
CA ILE A 319 31.11 8.57 -1.07
C ILE A 319 31.80 8.81 0.28
N ARG A 320 31.88 7.78 1.12
CA ARG A 320 32.50 7.85 2.44
C ARG A 320 33.99 8.16 2.35
N TYR A 321 34.71 7.55 1.40
CA TYR A 321 36.13 7.84 1.16
C TYR A 321 36.37 9.29 0.72
N SER A 322 35.62 9.75 -0.28
CA SER A 322 35.81 11.11 -0.82
C SER A 322 35.46 12.20 0.20
N HIS A 323 34.45 11.96 1.04
CA HIS A 323 34.03 12.88 2.10
C HIS A 323 34.98 12.88 3.31
N LEU A 324 35.25 11.72 3.92
CA LEU A 324 35.97 11.64 5.20
C LEU A 324 37.51 11.61 5.06
N LYS A 325 38.04 11.09 3.95
CA LYS A 325 39.50 10.95 3.77
C LYS A 325 40.07 11.99 2.82
N VAL A 326 39.49 12.11 1.63
CA VAL A 326 39.95 13.10 0.64
C VAL A 326 39.50 14.51 1.00
N HIS A 327 38.43 14.66 1.79
CA HIS A 327 37.82 15.94 2.15
C HIS A 327 37.44 16.79 0.91
N SER A 328 37.08 16.12 -0.19
CA SER A 328 36.70 16.77 -1.45
C SER A 328 35.19 16.72 -1.66
N ASN A 329 34.56 17.88 -1.47
CA ASN A 329 33.13 18.05 -1.76
C ASN A 329 32.84 17.87 -3.25
N GLU A 330 33.69 18.43 -4.11
CA GLU A 330 33.51 18.40 -5.56
C GLU A 330 33.51 16.98 -6.11
N LEU A 331 34.48 16.15 -5.68
CA LEU A 331 34.56 14.74 -6.07
C LEU A 331 33.34 13.95 -5.60
N THR A 332 32.93 14.16 -4.35
CA THR A 332 31.77 13.48 -3.76
C THR A 332 30.49 13.80 -4.54
N THR A 333 30.27 15.08 -4.85
CA THR A 333 29.11 15.52 -5.63
C THR A 333 29.15 15.04 -7.07
N PHE A 334 30.31 15.12 -7.72
CA PHE A 334 30.49 14.69 -9.10
C PHE A 334 30.23 13.18 -9.26
N PHE A 335 30.78 12.35 -8.36
CA PHE A 335 30.53 10.91 -8.36
C PHE A 335 29.04 10.59 -8.19
N PHE A 336 28.37 11.24 -7.23
CA PHE A 336 26.95 11.05 -6.99
C PHE A 336 26.09 11.45 -8.20
N ASP A 337 26.40 12.58 -8.84
CA ASP A 337 25.70 13.04 -10.04
C ASP A 337 25.92 12.09 -11.23
N CYS A 338 27.13 11.58 -11.42
CA CYS A 338 27.42 10.56 -12.44
C CYS A 338 26.63 9.27 -12.19
N PHE A 339 26.57 8.82 -10.93
CA PHE A 339 25.77 7.66 -10.54
C PHE A 339 24.29 7.87 -10.85
N LEU A 340 23.70 9.00 -10.45
CA LEU A 340 22.30 9.30 -10.70
C LEU A 340 21.99 9.46 -12.19
N THR A 341 22.89 10.08 -12.95
CA THR A 341 22.74 10.22 -14.41
C THR A 341 22.70 8.87 -15.10
N ARG A 342 23.62 7.97 -14.70
CA ARG A 342 23.64 6.58 -15.20
C ARG A 342 22.38 5.82 -14.78
N LEU A 343 21.93 5.97 -13.53
CA LEU A 343 20.71 5.35 -13.02
C LEU A 343 19.52 5.75 -13.86
N ARG A 344 19.30 7.07 -14.03
CA ARG A 344 18.20 7.60 -14.84
C ARG A 344 18.24 7.09 -16.27
N SER A 345 19.42 6.95 -16.86
CA SER A 345 19.58 6.40 -18.20
C SER A 345 19.19 4.92 -18.29
N VAL A 346 19.54 4.11 -17.30
CA VAL A 346 19.25 2.66 -17.28
C VAL A 346 17.77 2.39 -16.97
N THR A 347 17.16 3.21 -16.14
CA THR A 347 15.74 3.07 -15.75
C THR A 347 14.79 3.86 -16.65
N HIS A 348 15.30 4.53 -17.69
CA HIS A 348 14.55 5.39 -18.60
C HIS A 348 13.75 6.50 -17.90
N THR A 349 14.31 7.09 -16.84
CA THR A 349 13.71 8.20 -16.07
C THR A 349 14.38 9.56 -16.33
N THR A 350 15.07 9.72 -17.47
CA THR A 350 15.90 10.91 -17.78
C THR A 350 15.12 12.18 -18.09
N SER A 351 13.86 12.06 -18.50
CA SER A 351 12.98 13.20 -18.76
C SER A 351 11.67 12.91 -18.07
N GLY A 352 11.07 13.87 -17.37
CA GLY A 352 9.70 13.78 -16.85
C GLY A 352 8.61 13.60 -17.92
N VAL A 353 8.97 13.10 -19.10
CA VAL A 353 8.14 12.65 -20.20
C VAL A 353 8.39 11.16 -20.34
N LEU A 354 7.39 10.38 -19.95
CA LEU A 354 7.34 8.93 -20.13
C LEU A 354 7.31 8.66 -21.64
N GLY A 355 8.37 8.05 -22.19
CA GLY A 355 8.46 7.76 -23.61
C GLY A 355 7.40 6.75 -24.06
N ASP A 356 6.57 7.14 -25.01
CA ASP A 356 5.58 6.28 -25.69
C ASP A 356 6.25 5.41 -26.78
N ASP A 357 7.39 4.79 -26.45
CA ASP A 357 8.10 3.94 -27.39
C ASP A 357 7.40 2.58 -27.50
N ASN A 358 6.55 2.50 -28.53
CA ASN A 358 5.86 1.34 -29.08
C ASN A 358 6.82 0.24 -29.58
N GLY A 359 7.62 -0.32 -28.67
CA GLY A 359 8.38 -1.54 -28.88
C GLY A 359 8.11 -2.50 -27.73
N SER A 360 7.98 -3.80 -28.01
CA SER A 360 7.86 -4.86 -26.99
C SER A 360 9.03 -4.92 -26.00
N ALA A 361 10.10 -4.16 -26.23
CA ALA A 361 11.22 -3.93 -25.30
C ALA A 361 11.03 -2.71 -24.36
N GLY A 362 9.99 -1.89 -24.55
CA GLY A 362 9.69 -0.65 -23.82
C GLY A 362 8.59 -0.77 -22.75
N ARG A 363 8.03 -1.95 -22.53
CA ARG A 363 7.25 -2.25 -21.30
C ARG A 363 8.25 -2.39 -20.15
N GLY A 364 8.66 -1.27 -19.57
CA GLY A 364 9.76 -1.15 -18.61
C GLY A 364 9.95 -2.37 -17.70
N ASP A 365 11.20 -2.80 -17.58
CA ASP A 365 11.57 -3.99 -16.80
C ASP A 365 11.26 -3.77 -15.31
N ILE A 366 10.15 -4.36 -14.85
CA ILE A 366 9.65 -4.27 -13.47
C ILE A 366 10.71 -4.74 -12.47
N VAL A 367 11.43 -5.81 -12.81
CA VAL A 367 12.45 -6.39 -11.92
C VAL A 367 13.63 -5.43 -11.82
N LEU A 368 14.11 -4.90 -12.95
CA LEU A 368 15.21 -3.93 -12.97
C LEU A 368 14.84 -2.62 -12.24
N VAL A 369 13.64 -2.08 -12.47
CA VAL A 369 13.20 -0.83 -11.84
C VAL A 369 13.02 -1.05 -10.32
N SER A 370 12.43 -2.17 -9.91
CA SER A 370 12.32 -2.53 -8.49
C SER A 370 13.69 -2.74 -7.83
N TYR A 371 14.63 -3.37 -8.53
CA TYR A 371 16.01 -3.52 -8.07
C TYR A 371 16.62 -2.15 -7.76
N TRP A 372 16.62 -1.22 -8.72
CA TRP A 372 17.21 0.11 -8.51
C TRP A 372 16.44 0.97 -7.50
N LEU A 373 15.12 0.80 -7.38
CA LEU A 373 14.33 1.41 -6.32
C LEU A 373 14.81 0.97 -4.93
N SER A 374 15.08 -0.32 -4.77
CA SER A 374 15.67 -0.87 -3.54
C SER A 374 17.10 -0.37 -3.30
N VAL A 375 17.97 -0.32 -4.32
CA VAL A 375 19.34 0.22 -4.21
C VAL A 375 19.33 1.67 -3.71
N VAL A 376 18.48 2.52 -4.30
CA VAL A 376 18.31 3.93 -3.90
C VAL A 376 17.82 4.02 -2.45
N HIS A 377 16.94 3.11 -2.05
CA HIS A 377 16.41 3.06 -0.70
C HIS A 377 17.45 2.64 0.34
N PHE A 378 18.26 1.61 0.06
CA PHE A 378 19.39 1.23 0.93
C PHE A 378 20.47 2.31 0.99
N LEU A 379 20.72 3.00 -0.12
CA LEU A 379 21.63 4.15 -0.15
C LEU A 379 21.10 5.27 0.77
N HIS A 380 19.80 5.57 0.73
CA HIS A 380 19.17 6.51 1.67
C HIS A 380 19.36 6.10 3.13
N PHE A 381 19.22 4.81 3.45
CA PHE A 381 19.47 4.29 4.79
C PHE A 381 20.93 4.52 5.25
N TYR A 382 21.91 4.20 4.40
CA TYR A 382 23.32 4.36 4.76
C TYR A 382 23.72 5.83 4.92
N LEU A 383 23.24 6.71 4.01
CA LEU A 383 23.49 8.16 4.09
C LEU A 383 22.84 8.79 5.32
N SER A 384 21.61 8.38 5.68
CA SER A 384 20.91 8.82 6.88
C SER A 384 21.66 8.45 8.14
N LYS A 385 22.13 7.19 8.22
CA LYS A 385 22.84 6.67 9.39
C LYS A 385 24.20 7.34 9.60
N ASN A 386 24.88 7.73 8.53
CA ASN A 386 26.13 8.51 8.58
C ASN A 386 25.90 10.04 8.65
N SER A 387 24.66 10.51 8.80
CA SER A 387 24.30 11.94 8.88
C SER A 387 24.80 12.82 7.71
N LEU A 388 25.08 12.23 6.52
CA LEU A 388 25.68 12.92 5.38
C LEU A 388 24.78 14.00 4.76
N TYR A 389 23.48 13.95 4.99
CA TYR A 389 22.55 14.98 4.50
C TYR A 389 22.76 16.36 5.13
N LYS A 390 23.46 16.45 6.28
CA LYS A 390 23.82 17.74 6.87
C LYS A 390 24.81 18.50 5.99
N ASP A 391 25.73 17.78 5.36
CA ASP A 391 26.77 18.36 4.51
C ASP A 391 26.30 18.45 3.04
N TYR A 392 25.48 17.49 2.60
CA TYR A 392 24.96 17.43 1.23
C TYR A 392 23.41 17.33 1.20
N PRO A 393 22.69 18.42 1.49
CA PRO A 393 21.21 18.42 1.45
C PRO A 393 20.65 18.13 0.05
N GLN A 394 21.40 18.48 -0.99
CA GLN A 394 21.03 18.19 -2.38
C GLN A 394 20.88 16.69 -2.68
N PHE A 395 21.63 15.82 -1.99
CA PHE A 395 21.51 14.37 -2.17
C PHE A 395 20.13 13.86 -1.79
N LEU A 396 19.55 14.42 -0.72
CA LEU A 396 18.21 14.06 -0.29
C LEU A 396 17.17 14.43 -1.36
N GLN A 397 17.24 15.66 -1.89
CA GLN A 397 16.32 16.13 -2.93
C GLN A 397 16.40 15.25 -4.19
N GLU A 398 17.60 14.88 -4.62
CA GLU A 398 17.78 14.01 -5.77
C GLU A 398 17.27 12.59 -5.53
N LEU A 399 17.45 12.04 -4.33
CA LEU A 399 16.91 10.72 -3.96
C LEU A 399 15.38 10.74 -3.92
N VAL A 400 14.75 11.81 -3.42
CA VAL A 400 13.29 11.98 -3.48
C VAL A 400 12.81 11.99 -4.93
N ASN A 401 13.44 12.80 -5.80
CA ASN A 401 13.07 12.89 -7.21
C ASN A 401 13.23 11.56 -7.96
N VAL A 402 14.32 10.82 -7.71
CA VAL A 402 14.55 9.50 -8.31
C VAL A 402 13.59 8.47 -7.77
N THR A 403 13.29 8.48 -6.47
CA THR A 403 12.31 7.55 -5.88
C THR A 403 10.94 7.76 -6.50
N GLN A 404 10.48 9.01 -6.63
CA GLN A 404 9.21 9.34 -7.27
C GLN A 404 9.18 8.85 -8.74
N SER A 405 10.24 9.10 -9.51
CA SER A 405 10.28 8.70 -10.92
C SER A 405 10.33 7.19 -11.11
N LEU A 406 11.02 6.46 -10.23
CA LEU A 406 11.04 4.99 -10.24
C LEU A 406 9.68 4.40 -9.87
N ILE A 407 9.01 4.92 -8.83
CA ILE A 407 7.65 4.50 -8.46
C ILE A 407 6.68 4.75 -9.63
N ALA A 408 6.77 5.91 -10.28
CA ALA A 408 5.94 6.24 -11.43
C ALA A 408 6.16 5.25 -12.59
N THR A 409 7.41 5.05 -13.02
CA THR A 409 7.76 4.13 -14.12
C THR A 409 7.32 2.69 -13.80
N LEU A 410 7.51 2.24 -12.57
CA LEU A 410 7.08 0.91 -12.13
C LEU A 410 5.55 0.77 -12.18
N SER A 411 4.82 1.78 -11.69
CA SER A 411 3.37 1.82 -11.75
C SER A 411 2.84 1.81 -13.18
N PHE A 412 3.41 2.61 -14.09
CA PHE A 412 2.98 2.64 -15.48
C PHE A 412 3.27 1.33 -16.21
N SER A 413 4.41 0.68 -15.95
CA SER A 413 4.72 -0.63 -16.53
C SER A 413 3.71 -1.70 -16.11
N ILE A 414 3.35 -1.75 -14.83
CA ILE A 414 2.33 -2.65 -14.30
C ILE A 414 0.96 -2.32 -14.90
N ASN A 415 0.58 -1.05 -14.92
CA ASN A 415 -0.71 -0.62 -15.45
C ASN A 415 -0.85 -0.87 -16.95
N ALA A 416 0.23 -0.78 -17.74
CA ALA A 416 0.21 -1.14 -19.16
C ALA A 416 -0.05 -2.64 -19.39
N ARG A 417 0.25 -3.51 -18.42
CA ARG A 417 -0.11 -4.94 -18.43
C ARG A 417 -1.56 -5.13 -17.99
N LEU A 418 -1.95 -4.49 -16.89
CA LEU A 418 -3.31 -4.54 -16.37
C LEU A 418 -4.33 -4.00 -17.39
N GLU A 419 -4.01 -2.93 -18.11
CA GLU A 419 -4.89 -2.31 -19.10
C GLU A 419 -5.29 -3.29 -20.21
N THR A 420 -4.38 -4.16 -20.65
CA THR A 420 -4.69 -5.20 -21.64
C THR A 420 -5.68 -6.25 -21.13
N LEU A 421 -5.84 -6.36 -19.80
CA LEU A 421 -6.74 -7.30 -19.15
C LEU A 421 -8.06 -6.68 -18.70
N VAL A 422 -8.15 -5.35 -18.57
CA VAL A 422 -9.33 -4.65 -17.99
C VAL A 422 -10.62 -5.00 -18.73
N ASP A 423 -10.64 -4.93 -20.05
CA ASP A 423 -11.88 -5.14 -20.82
C ASP A 423 -12.42 -6.55 -20.64
N ASP A 424 -11.56 -7.56 -20.73
CA ASP A 424 -11.97 -8.96 -20.71
C ASP A 424 -12.17 -9.48 -19.29
N CYS A 425 -11.28 -9.15 -18.34
CA CYS A 425 -11.29 -9.66 -16.97
C CYS A 425 -12.19 -8.86 -16.02
N MET A 426 -12.29 -7.53 -16.18
CA MET A 426 -13.02 -6.67 -15.23
C MET A 426 -14.36 -6.19 -15.78
N LEU A 427 -14.42 -5.76 -17.05
CA LEU A 427 -15.62 -5.11 -17.61
C LEU A 427 -16.60 -6.08 -18.28
N ARG A 428 -16.09 -7.14 -18.93
CA ARG A 428 -16.92 -8.10 -19.69
C ARG A 428 -17.15 -9.41 -18.96
N PHE A 429 -16.19 -9.88 -18.15
CA PHE A 429 -16.30 -11.11 -17.40
C PHE A 429 -17.55 -11.13 -16.49
N THR A 430 -18.40 -12.15 -16.67
CA THR A 430 -19.57 -12.37 -15.83
C THR A 430 -19.66 -13.86 -15.48
N SER A 431 -19.79 -14.16 -14.19
CA SER A 431 -20.23 -15.46 -13.67
C SER A 431 -21.76 -15.54 -13.55
N LEU A 432 -22.45 -14.39 -13.66
CA LEU A 432 -23.89 -14.28 -13.49
C LEU A 432 -24.61 -14.53 -14.83
N VAL A 433 -25.41 -15.60 -14.87
CA VAL A 433 -26.22 -16.01 -16.04
C VAL A 433 -27.26 -14.93 -16.38
N ASP A 434 -27.88 -14.32 -15.37
CA ASP A 434 -28.93 -13.31 -15.57
C ASP A 434 -28.42 -12.02 -16.23
N VAL A 435 -27.19 -11.59 -15.91
CA VAL A 435 -26.59 -10.38 -16.52
C VAL A 435 -26.34 -10.56 -18.01
N SER A 436 -26.05 -11.79 -18.46
CA SER A 436 -25.85 -12.10 -19.88
C SER A 436 -27.13 -12.03 -20.72
N ASN A 437 -28.29 -12.13 -20.07
CA ASN A 437 -29.61 -12.20 -20.71
C ASN A 437 -30.39 -10.88 -20.65
N VAL A 438 -29.82 -9.81 -20.07
CA VAL A 438 -30.49 -8.52 -19.92
C VAL A 438 -30.80 -7.89 -21.27
N THR A 439 -32.09 -7.59 -21.47
CA THR A 439 -32.58 -6.89 -22.67
C THR A 439 -32.75 -5.40 -22.40
N TYR A 440 -32.27 -4.57 -23.33
CA TYR A 440 -32.36 -3.11 -23.23
C TYR A 440 -33.56 -2.54 -23.98
N ALA A 441 -34.18 -1.49 -23.44
CA ALA A 441 -35.40 -0.90 -23.99
C ALA A 441 -35.25 -0.40 -25.45
N LYS A 442 -34.03 0.02 -25.85
CA LYS A 442 -33.74 0.47 -27.23
C LYS A 442 -33.62 -0.69 -28.23
N ASP A 443 -33.23 -1.87 -27.78
CA ASP A 443 -32.96 -3.05 -28.62
C ASP A 443 -34.15 -4.04 -28.63
N TRP A 444 -35.13 -3.81 -27.75
CA TRP A 444 -36.33 -4.64 -27.56
C TRP A 444 -37.18 -4.83 -28.84
N ASN A 445 -37.22 -3.83 -29.71
CA ASN A 445 -38.08 -3.87 -30.91
C ASN A 445 -37.55 -4.78 -32.04
N LEU A 446 -36.33 -5.34 -31.92
CA LEU A 446 -35.71 -6.15 -32.98
C LEU A 446 -35.72 -7.67 -32.71
N PHE A 447 -35.93 -8.11 -31.47
CA PHE A 447 -35.86 -9.54 -31.11
C PHE A 447 -37.11 -10.00 -30.35
N LYS A 448 -38.14 -10.40 -31.10
CA LYS A 448 -39.42 -10.95 -30.58
C LYS A 448 -39.34 -12.38 -29.99
N LYS A 449 -38.16 -12.86 -29.60
CA LYS A 449 -38.05 -14.15 -28.90
C LYS A 449 -37.51 -13.88 -27.49
N LYS A 450 -38.41 -13.89 -26.50
CA LYS A 450 -38.02 -14.14 -25.11
C LYS A 450 -37.19 -15.43 -25.12
N LYS A 451 -35.88 -15.31 -24.91
CA LYS A 451 -35.15 -16.45 -24.36
C LYS A 451 -35.70 -16.59 -22.95
N THR A 452 -36.52 -17.61 -22.75
CA THR A 452 -36.96 -18.02 -21.42
C THR A 452 -35.71 -18.22 -20.56
N HIS A 453 -35.76 -17.77 -19.30
CA HIS A 453 -34.75 -18.14 -18.32
C HIS A 453 -34.47 -19.64 -18.41
N PRO A 454 -33.22 -20.06 -18.25
CA PRO A 454 -32.87 -21.47 -18.12
C PRO A 454 -33.44 -22.01 -16.81
N ASN A 455 -34.75 -22.25 -16.77
CA ASN A 455 -35.46 -22.95 -15.70
C ASN A 455 -35.68 -24.41 -16.11
N ASN A 456 -34.92 -24.92 -17.07
CA ASN A 456 -34.98 -26.31 -17.45
C ASN A 456 -34.17 -27.12 -16.43
N TYR A 457 -34.63 -28.33 -16.10
CA TYR A 457 -33.96 -29.21 -15.14
C TYR A 457 -32.46 -29.39 -15.46
N ASP A 458 -32.12 -29.43 -16.75
CA ASP A 458 -30.75 -29.55 -17.25
C ASP A 458 -29.86 -28.34 -16.93
N ASP A 459 -30.40 -27.13 -16.91
CA ASP A 459 -29.61 -25.93 -16.59
C ASP A 459 -29.30 -25.84 -15.08
N VAL A 460 -30.26 -26.26 -14.24
CA VAL A 460 -30.05 -26.41 -12.79
C VAL A 460 -29.04 -27.52 -12.51
N LEU A 461 -29.07 -28.59 -13.31
CA LEU A 461 -28.15 -29.70 -13.22
C LEU A 461 -26.73 -29.27 -13.64
N ASP A 462 -26.57 -28.50 -14.72
CA ASP A 462 -25.28 -27.95 -15.16
C ASP A 462 -24.69 -26.96 -14.15
N MET A 463 -25.53 -26.24 -13.38
CA MET A 463 -25.09 -25.34 -12.31
C MET A 463 -24.59 -26.09 -11.06
N LEU A 464 -24.97 -27.36 -10.88
CA LEU A 464 -24.54 -28.23 -9.78
C LEU A 464 -23.18 -28.91 -10.05
N TYR A 465 -22.71 -28.91 -11.29
CA TYR A 465 -21.41 -29.46 -11.67
C TYR A 465 -20.37 -28.35 -11.86
N PRO A 466 -19.08 -28.62 -11.55
CA PRO A 466 -18.02 -27.65 -11.80
C PRO A 466 -17.97 -27.29 -13.29
N PRO A 467 -17.74 -26.01 -13.64
CA PRO A 467 -17.72 -25.55 -15.02
C PRO A 467 -16.63 -26.26 -15.82
N SER A 468 -16.86 -26.40 -17.12
CA SER A 468 -15.93 -27.08 -18.03
C SER A 468 -14.54 -26.41 -18.03
N GLN A 469 -13.48 -27.18 -18.34
CA GLN A 469 -12.10 -26.68 -18.37
C GLN A 469 -11.95 -25.44 -19.29
N SER A 470 -12.67 -25.38 -20.41
CA SER A 470 -12.69 -24.22 -21.31
C SER A 470 -13.37 -22.99 -20.73
N GLU A 471 -14.30 -23.18 -19.79
CA GLU A 471 -14.99 -22.11 -19.07
C GLU A 471 -14.18 -21.59 -17.88
N LEU A 472 -13.50 -22.48 -17.18
CA LEU A 472 -12.48 -22.13 -16.17
C LEU A 472 -11.28 -21.37 -16.78
N MET A 473 -10.98 -21.60 -18.06
CA MET A 473 -9.91 -20.91 -18.80
C MET A 473 -10.32 -19.52 -19.33
N LYS A 474 -11.57 -19.07 -19.14
CA LYS A 474 -11.98 -17.71 -19.53
C LYS A 474 -11.20 -16.66 -18.72
N PRO A 475 -10.79 -15.54 -19.33
CA PRO A 475 -10.10 -14.46 -18.62
C PRO A 475 -10.99 -13.92 -17.49
N SER A 476 -10.56 -14.14 -16.25
CA SER A 476 -11.28 -13.79 -15.02
C SER A 476 -10.50 -12.75 -14.21
N PRO A 477 -11.11 -12.12 -13.19
CA PRO A 477 -10.41 -11.23 -12.27
C PRO A 477 -9.15 -11.83 -11.64
N ILE A 478 -9.03 -13.17 -11.61
CA ILE A 478 -7.84 -13.88 -11.10
C ILE A 478 -6.58 -13.50 -11.89
N ARG A 479 -6.64 -13.38 -13.22
CA ARG A 479 -5.48 -12.94 -14.02
C ARG A 479 -5.05 -11.53 -13.66
N TYR A 480 -6.02 -10.69 -13.32
CA TYR A 480 -5.78 -9.33 -12.86
C TYR A 480 -5.06 -9.33 -11.51
N ILE A 481 -5.52 -10.16 -10.58
CA ILE A 481 -4.91 -10.37 -9.26
C ILE A 481 -3.49 -10.96 -9.37
N GLN A 482 -3.25 -11.89 -10.30
CA GLN A 482 -1.92 -12.48 -10.51
C GLN A 482 -0.86 -11.43 -10.88
N VAL A 483 -1.21 -10.43 -11.69
CA VAL A 483 -0.30 -9.33 -12.04
C VAL A 483 0.00 -8.45 -10.82
N LEU A 484 -1.00 -8.20 -9.97
CA LEU A 484 -0.82 -7.47 -8.70
C LEU A 484 0.04 -8.27 -7.71
N GLY A 485 -0.19 -9.58 -7.59
CA GLY A 485 0.63 -10.46 -6.76
C GLY A 485 2.08 -10.56 -7.24
N ALA A 486 2.31 -10.54 -8.56
CA ALA A 486 3.66 -10.51 -9.11
C ALA A 486 4.39 -9.20 -8.76
N LEU A 487 3.69 -8.06 -8.72
CA LEU A 487 4.28 -6.80 -8.24
C LEU A 487 4.67 -6.91 -6.77
N ASP A 488 3.75 -7.35 -5.91
CA ASP A 488 4.01 -7.48 -4.48
C ASP A 488 5.20 -8.42 -4.20
N TYR A 489 5.25 -9.57 -4.89
CA TYR A 489 6.38 -10.50 -4.85
C TYR A 489 7.71 -9.83 -5.23
N VAL A 490 7.77 -9.08 -6.33
CA VAL A 490 9.01 -8.43 -6.79
C VAL A 490 9.47 -7.33 -5.81
N LEU A 491 8.53 -6.60 -5.20
CA LEU A 491 8.86 -5.59 -4.18
C LEU A 491 9.45 -6.24 -2.92
N ASN A 492 8.92 -7.40 -2.52
CA ASN A 492 9.42 -8.17 -1.38
C ASN A 492 10.76 -8.87 -1.70
N LEU A 493 10.94 -9.38 -2.92
CA LEU A 493 12.19 -10.01 -3.38
C LEU A 493 13.40 -9.07 -3.23
N HIS A 494 13.19 -7.77 -3.41
CA HIS A 494 14.23 -6.76 -3.29
C HIS A 494 14.24 -6.04 -1.92
N ASP A 495 13.58 -6.59 -0.89
CA ASP A 495 13.56 -6.05 0.47
C ASP A 495 13.16 -4.55 0.53
N ILE A 496 12.19 -4.10 -0.27
CA ILE A 496 11.75 -2.70 -0.28
C ILE A 496 10.94 -2.38 0.99
N HIS A 497 11.24 -1.24 1.62
CA HIS A 497 10.57 -0.81 2.85
C HIS A 497 9.06 -0.64 2.67
N SER A 498 8.29 -1.02 3.70
CA SER A 498 6.82 -1.06 3.69
C SER A 498 6.18 0.27 3.28
N LEU A 499 6.73 1.41 3.68
CA LEU A 499 6.25 2.74 3.25
C LEU A 499 6.39 2.98 1.74
N VAL A 500 7.51 2.55 1.13
CA VAL A 500 7.73 2.69 -0.31
C VAL A 500 6.86 1.69 -1.08
N ARG A 501 6.70 0.47 -0.53
CA ARG A 501 5.76 -0.54 -1.03
C ARG A 501 4.32 -0.02 -1.03
N MET A 502 3.88 0.60 0.07
CA MET A 502 2.57 1.24 0.22
C MET A 502 2.33 2.33 -0.85
N GLN A 503 3.29 3.24 -1.01
CA GLN A 503 3.21 4.30 -2.01
C GLN A 503 3.15 3.76 -3.45
N THR A 504 3.93 2.70 -3.74
CA THR A 504 3.93 2.04 -5.05
C THR A 504 2.58 1.39 -5.34
N MET A 505 2.02 0.65 -4.37
CA MET A 505 0.70 0.05 -4.50
C MET A 505 -0.40 1.10 -4.65
N SER A 506 -0.37 2.17 -3.84
CA SER A 506 -1.30 3.30 -3.97
C SER A 506 -1.29 3.92 -5.38
N GLN A 507 -0.10 4.19 -5.93
CA GLN A 507 0.05 4.74 -7.28
C GLN A 507 -0.46 3.78 -8.37
N VAL A 508 -0.26 2.47 -8.22
CA VAL A 508 -0.82 1.46 -9.15
C VAL A 508 -2.35 1.48 -9.11
N PHE A 509 -2.93 1.44 -7.91
CA PHE A 509 -4.38 1.43 -7.72
C PHE A 509 -5.05 2.73 -8.16
N TYR A 510 -4.39 3.87 -8.02
CA TYR A 510 -4.85 5.15 -8.57
C TYR A 510 -4.98 5.11 -10.10
N THR A 511 -3.92 4.71 -10.80
CA THR A 511 -3.92 4.64 -12.28
C THR A 511 -4.89 3.58 -12.80
N LEU A 512 -4.99 2.44 -12.11
CA LEU A 512 -5.99 1.41 -12.35
C LEU A 512 -7.41 1.96 -12.21
N ASN A 513 -7.70 2.66 -11.10
CA ASN A 513 -9.00 3.26 -10.84
C ASN A 513 -9.36 4.26 -11.96
N ALA A 514 -8.44 5.16 -12.31
CA ALA A 514 -8.64 6.12 -13.39
C ALA A 514 -8.93 5.40 -14.73
N THR A 515 -8.23 4.31 -15.03
CA THR A 515 -8.43 3.54 -16.26
C THR A 515 -9.80 2.87 -16.32
N ILE A 516 -10.21 2.18 -15.25
CA ILE A 516 -11.52 1.53 -15.16
C ILE A 516 -12.64 2.57 -15.20
N PHE A 517 -12.53 3.62 -14.39
CA PHE A 517 -13.48 4.74 -14.33
C PHE A 517 -13.69 5.37 -15.71
N ASN A 518 -12.60 5.73 -16.39
CA ASN A 518 -12.65 6.39 -17.69
C ASN A 518 -13.27 5.50 -18.78
N ARG A 519 -13.02 4.18 -18.73
CA ARG A 519 -13.64 3.22 -19.66
C ARG A 519 -15.15 3.12 -19.43
N ILE A 520 -15.61 3.08 -18.17
CA ILE A 520 -17.03 3.02 -17.83
C ILE A 520 -17.75 4.31 -18.29
N ILE A 521 -17.25 5.49 -17.91
CA ILE A 521 -17.93 6.77 -18.19
C ILE A 521 -17.92 7.16 -19.67
N THR A 522 -17.00 6.60 -20.46
CA THR A 522 -16.92 6.86 -21.90
C THR A 522 -17.84 5.91 -22.70
N GLN A 523 -18.02 4.68 -22.24
CA GLN A 523 -18.73 3.64 -22.99
C GLN A 523 -20.18 3.46 -22.51
N SER A 524 -21.14 3.99 -23.26
CA SER A 524 -22.58 3.79 -22.98
C SER A 524 -23.02 2.32 -22.86
N LYS A 525 -22.27 1.35 -23.41
CA LYS A 525 -22.56 -0.08 -23.29
C LYS A 525 -22.35 -0.62 -21.87
N LEU A 526 -21.53 0.04 -21.05
CA LEU A 526 -21.22 -0.35 -19.68
C LEU A 526 -22.10 0.39 -18.66
N CYS A 527 -22.78 1.46 -19.06
CA CYS A 527 -23.65 2.25 -18.20
C CYS A 527 -25.07 1.67 -18.14
N SER A 528 -25.25 0.59 -17.38
CA SER A 528 -26.55 0.03 -17.01
C SER A 528 -26.48 -0.58 -15.61
N ARG A 529 -27.64 -0.78 -14.96
CA ARG A 529 -27.71 -1.38 -13.63
C ARG A 529 -27.07 -2.76 -13.58
N ALA A 530 -27.43 -3.66 -14.49
CA ALA A 530 -26.86 -5.02 -14.51
C ALA A 530 -25.34 -5.03 -14.74
N LYS A 531 -24.82 -4.16 -15.61
CA LYS A 531 -23.37 -4.05 -15.83
C LYS A 531 -22.67 -3.47 -14.61
N ALA A 532 -23.28 -2.53 -13.91
CA ALA A 532 -22.71 -1.97 -12.69
C ALA A 532 -22.58 -3.03 -11.58
N ILE A 533 -23.60 -3.88 -11.37
CA ILE A 533 -23.55 -4.99 -10.41
C ILE A 533 -22.43 -5.98 -10.78
N GLN A 534 -22.34 -6.34 -12.06
CA GLN A 534 -21.29 -7.24 -12.55
C GLN A 534 -19.88 -6.69 -12.30
N ILE A 535 -19.63 -5.44 -12.69
CA ILE A 535 -18.31 -4.82 -12.52
C ILE A 535 -18.00 -4.66 -11.02
N ARG A 536 -18.99 -4.31 -10.18
CA ARG A 536 -18.82 -4.21 -8.72
C ARG A 536 -18.39 -5.54 -8.11
N LEU A 537 -18.95 -6.66 -8.55
CA LEU A 537 -18.55 -8.00 -8.11
C LEU A 537 -17.08 -8.27 -8.48
N ASN A 538 -16.68 -7.97 -9.71
CA ASN A 538 -15.28 -8.14 -10.15
C ASN A 538 -14.31 -7.25 -9.37
N VAL A 539 -14.68 -5.99 -9.09
CA VAL A 539 -13.89 -5.07 -8.23
C VAL A 539 -13.80 -5.60 -6.80
N SER A 540 -14.86 -6.24 -6.28
CA SER A 540 -14.84 -6.84 -4.94
C SER A 540 -13.79 -7.96 -4.81
N ALA A 541 -13.55 -8.72 -5.89
CA ALA A 541 -12.49 -9.74 -5.89
C ALA A 541 -11.08 -9.11 -5.71
N VAL A 542 -10.86 -7.90 -6.24
CA VAL A 542 -9.63 -7.14 -6.02
C VAL A 542 -9.56 -6.59 -4.59
N GLU A 543 -10.68 -6.10 -4.05
CA GLU A 543 -10.79 -5.68 -2.64
C GLU A 543 -10.52 -6.85 -1.67
N ASP A 544 -11.01 -8.05 -1.98
CA ASP A 544 -10.77 -9.26 -1.18
C ASP A 544 -9.30 -9.69 -1.23
N TRP A 545 -8.66 -9.62 -2.40
CA TRP A 545 -7.23 -9.86 -2.52
C TRP A 545 -6.43 -8.87 -1.66
N LEU A 546 -6.76 -7.57 -1.72
CA LEU A 546 -6.14 -6.55 -0.85
C LEU A 546 -6.29 -6.86 0.64
N ARG A 547 -7.45 -7.40 1.06
CA ARG A 547 -7.66 -7.79 2.46
C ARG A 547 -6.75 -8.94 2.88
N SER A 548 -6.50 -9.90 1.99
CA SER A 548 -5.60 -11.03 2.26
C SER A 548 -4.11 -10.66 2.24
N HIS A 549 -3.72 -9.58 1.57
CA HIS A 549 -2.32 -9.10 1.47
C HIS A 549 -2.14 -7.78 2.24
N ASN A 550 -2.99 -7.54 3.24
CA ASN A 550 -3.01 -6.29 3.97
C ASN A 550 -1.79 -6.18 4.90
N PHE A 551 -1.19 -4.99 4.97
CA PHE A 551 -0.15 -4.66 5.94
C PHE A 551 -0.28 -3.20 6.36
N LYS A 552 0.33 -2.83 7.48
CA LYS A 552 0.34 -1.46 8.00
C LYS A 552 1.78 -0.97 8.23
N VAL A 553 2.03 0.31 7.95
CA VAL A 553 3.31 0.93 8.24
C VAL A 553 3.28 1.48 9.67
N PRO A 554 4.25 1.15 10.54
CA PRO A 554 4.33 1.73 11.87
C PRO A 554 4.42 3.26 11.79
N SER A 555 3.46 3.96 12.40
CA SER A 555 3.46 5.43 12.42
C SER A 555 4.47 5.93 13.44
N THR A 556 5.40 6.79 12.99
CA THR A 556 6.29 7.51 13.90
C THR A 556 5.75 8.92 14.18
N MET A 557 5.81 9.34 15.45
CA MET A 557 5.17 10.57 15.95
C MET A 557 5.71 11.88 15.31
N ASN A 558 6.82 11.81 14.58
CA ASN A 558 7.45 12.97 13.97
C ASN A 558 8.35 12.59 12.76
N PRO A 559 7.96 12.90 11.51
CA PRO A 559 8.76 12.53 10.33
C PRO A 559 10.09 13.32 10.18
N GLY A 560 10.41 14.23 11.11
CA GLY A 560 11.81 14.59 11.43
C GLY A 560 12.63 15.34 10.39
N LEU A 561 12.14 15.60 9.17
CA LEU A 561 12.82 16.41 8.17
C LEU A 561 12.25 17.83 8.09
N ASN A 562 12.82 18.75 8.87
CA ASN A 562 12.61 20.19 8.72
C ASN A 562 13.43 20.75 7.54
N VAL A 563 13.29 20.18 6.34
CA VAL A 563 13.96 20.64 5.12
C VAL A 563 12.92 20.84 4.03
N GLU A 564 12.92 22.00 3.38
CA GLU A 564 12.06 22.28 2.22
C GLU A 564 12.54 21.47 1.03
N VAL A 565 11.93 20.29 0.83
CA VAL A 565 12.21 19.38 -0.28
C VAL A 565 11.00 19.38 -1.21
N SER A 566 11.23 19.60 -2.50
CA SER A 566 10.19 19.49 -3.53
C SER A 566 9.83 18.03 -3.80
N ASN A 567 8.57 17.78 -4.20
CA ASN A 567 8.00 16.44 -4.41
C ASN A 567 7.95 15.54 -3.16
N LEU A 568 8.08 16.12 -1.97
CA LEU A 568 7.88 15.44 -0.71
C LEU A 568 6.41 15.53 -0.27
N LEU A 569 5.83 14.44 0.23
CA LEU A 569 4.50 14.45 0.84
C LEU A 569 4.47 15.37 2.05
N SER A 570 3.40 16.17 2.18
CA SER A 570 3.22 17.02 3.35
C SER A 570 2.80 16.18 4.55
N TRP A 571 3.25 16.58 5.74
CA TRP A 571 2.77 16.01 6.98
C TRP A 571 1.89 17.01 7.71
N ASP A 572 0.69 16.59 8.05
CA ASP A 572 -0.27 17.38 8.80
C ASP A 572 -0.68 16.61 10.05
N LYS A 573 -0.32 17.11 11.24
CA LYS A 573 -0.68 16.46 12.51
C LYS A 573 -2.19 16.40 12.73
N ASP A 574 -2.92 17.39 12.24
CA ASP A 574 -4.35 17.58 12.49
C ASP A 574 -5.21 17.21 11.27
N GLY A 575 -4.55 16.77 10.19
CA GLY A 575 -5.16 16.47 8.90
C GLY A 575 -6.03 15.23 8.94
N ASN A 576 -7.18 15.30 8.26
CA ASN A 576 -8.03 14.14 8.02
C ASN A 576 -7.22 13.16 7.13
N GLY A 577 -6.84 11.99 7.66
CA GLY A 577 -5.93 11.01 7.02
C GLY A 577 -6.43 10.37 5.71
N ASN A 578 -7.39 11.00 5.03
CA ASN A 578 -7.99 10.55 3.79
C ASN A 578 -7.37 11.19 2.53
N ASP A 579 -6.45 12.16 2.66
CA ASP A 579 -5.84 12.86 1.51
C ASP A 579 -4.57 12.15 1.00
N PRO A 580 -4.57 11.61 -0.25
CA PRO A 580 -3.39 10.96 -0.85
C PRO A 580 -2.16 11.85 -1.05
N HIS A 581 -2.28 13.17 -0.87
CA HIS A 581 -1.16 14.13 -0.94
C HIS A 581 -0.45 14.31 0.41
N THR A 582 -0.96 13.69 1.47
CA THR A 582 -0.40 13.76 2.82
C THR A 582 0.24 12.44 3.21
N LEU A 583 1.25 12.51 4.08
CA LEU A 583 1.92 11.33 4.61
C LEU A 583 0.99 10.46 5.48
N ASN A 584 0.07 11.08 6.23
CA ASN A 584 -0.86 10.38 7.13
C ASN A 584 -1.68 9.32 6.40
N PHE A 585 -2.05 9.58 5.15
CA PHE A 585 -2.78 8.63 4.32
C PHE A 585 -2.04 7.30 4.15
N TYR A 586 -0.71 7.30 4.06
CA TYR A 586 0.11 6.10 3.82
C TYR A 586 0.48 5.33 5.10
N TYR A 587 0.14 5.85 6.28
CA TYR A 587 0.29 5.13 7.56
C TYR A 587 -0.95 4.30 7.93
N ASP A 588 -2.04 4.44 7.19
CA ASP A 588 -3.18 3.52 7.28
C ASP A 588 -2.84 2.15 6.67
N SER A 589 -3.75 1.19 6.82
CA SER A 589 -3.57 -0.15 6.24
C SER A 589 -3.60 -0.12 4.70
N LEU A 590 -2.90 -1.06 4.05
CA LEU A 590 -2.86 -1.19 2.59
C LEU A 590 -4.27 -1.26 2.01
N PHE A 591 -5.14 -2.06 2.63
CA PHE A 591 -6.52 -2.20 2.24
C PHE A 591 -7.26 -0.86 2.28
N ALA A 592 -7.09 -0.06 3.34
CA ALA A 592 -7.75 1.25 3.46
C ALA A 592 -7.25 2.23 2.39
N VAL A 593 -5.94 2.31 2.20
CA VAL A 593 -5.29 3.15 1.18
C VAL A 593 -5.82 2.82 -0.22
N CYS A 594 -5.71 1.56 -0.63
CA CYS A 594 -6.12 1.14 -1.97
C CYS A 594 -7.64 1.20 -2.17
N ARG A 595 -8.45 0.93 -1.14
CA ARG A 595 -9.90 1.08 -1.19
C ARG A 595 -10.31 2.54 -1.40
N ARG A 596 -9.66 3.50 -0.73
CA ARG A 596 -9.89 4.94 -0.96
C ARG A 596 -9.52 5.34 -2.40
N GLN A 597 -8.44 4.77 -2.96
CA GLN A 597 -8.08 5.01 -4.36
C GLN A 597 -9.13 4.47 -5.35
N LEU A 598 -9.81 3.36 -5.03
CA LEU A 598 -10.88 2.77 -5.85
C LEU A 598 -12.25 3.47 -5.69
N LEU A 599 -12.40 4.36 -4.69
CA LEU A 599 -13.67 4.97 -4.32
C LEU A 599 -14.43 5.63 -5.49
N PRO A 600 -13.79 6.39 -6.41
CA PRO A 600 -14.50 7.00 -7.54
C PRO A 600 -15.19 5.96 -8.45
N THR A 601 -14.55 4.82 -8.70
CA THR A 601 -15.18 3.73 -9.48
C THR A 601 -16.32 3.08 -8.71
N VAL A 602 -16.14 2.85 -7.40
CA VAL A 602 -17.17 2.24 -6.55
C VAL A 602 -18.43 3.11 -6.49
N GLU A 603 -18.28 4.41 -6.26
CA GLU A 603 -19.39 5.36 -6.25
C GLU A 603 -20.05 5.49 -7.62
N LEU A 604 -19.28 5.45 -8.72
CA LEU A 604 -19.84 5.45 -10.08
C LEU A 604 -20.74 4.25 -10.31
N LEU A 605 -20.30 3.07 -9.87
CA LEU A 605 -21.06 1.83 -9.95
C LEU A 605 -22.29 1.87 -9.04
N GLN A 606 -22.21 2.50 -7.88
CA GLN A 606 -23.36 2.70 -6.99
C GLN A 606 -24.40 3.63 -7.63
N TRP A 607 -23.96 4.75 -8.21
CA TRP A 607 -24.83 5.68 -8.93
C TRP A 607 -25.57 4.99 -10.09
N LEU A 608 -24.87 4.17 -10.89
CA LEU A 608 -25.49 3.39 -11.97
C LEU A 608 -26.57 2.40 -11.50
N GLN A 609 -26.51 1.97 -10.22
CA GLN A 609 -27.47 1.04 -9.63
C GLN A 609 -28.70 1.71 -9.05
N CYS A 610 -28.57 2.91 -8.48
CA CYS A 610 -29.66 3.59 -7.77
C CYS A 610 -30.33 4.72 -8.57
N MET A 611 -29.67 5.28 -9.59
CA MET A 611 -30.17 6.47 -10.30
C MET A 611 -31.60 6.32 -10.85
N SER A 612 -31.93 5.17 -11.45
CA SER A 612 -33.26 4.94 -12.06
C SER A 612 -34.39 4.76 -11.06
N SER A 613 -34.08 4.46 -9.80
CA SER A 613 -35.05 4.34 -8.71
C SER A 613 -35.37 5.66 -8.00
N LEU A 614 -34.64 6.75 -8.30
CA LEU A 614 -34.89 8.06 -7.70
C LEU A 614 -36.09 8.74 -8.36
N ASP A 615 -37.08 9.10 -7.53
CA ASP A 615 -38.34 9.71 -7.93
C ASP A 615 -38.53 11.14 -7.40
N ASP A 616 -37.89 11.49 -6.28
CA ASP A 616 -38.01 12.82 -5.64
C ASP A 616 -36.66 13.55 -5.43
N GLU A 617 -36.75 14.84 -5.14
CA GLU A 617 -35.60 15.75 -4.96
C GLU A 617 -34.82 15.46 -3.67
N ASP A 618 -35.50 15.11 -2.58
CA ASP A 618 -34.86 14.85 -1.29
C ASP A 618 -34.01 13.57 -1.38
N SER A 619 -34.51 12.53 -2.04
CA SER A 619 -33.80 11.29 -2.33
C SER A 619 -32.58 11.52 -3.22
N LEU A 620 -32.69 12.40 -4.23
CA LEU A 620 -31.56 12.78 -5.09
C LEU A 620 -30.45 13.47 -4.28
N ILE A 621 -30.81 14.49 -3.49
CA ILE A 621 -29.86 15.26 -2.69
C ILE A 621 -29.20 14.36 -1.64
N THR A 622 -29.99 13.52 -0.97
CA THR A 622 -29.47 12.57 0.03
C THR A 622 -28.47 11.60 -0.59
N THR A 623 -28.76 11.07 -1.78
CA THR A 623 -27.85 10.16 -2.49
C THR A 623 -26.56 10.87 -2.91
N ILE A 624 -26.66 12.09 -3.45
CA ILE A 624 -25.48 12.88 -3.86
C ILE A 624 -24.59 13.19 -2.66
N ASN A 625 -25.17 13.54 -1.51
CA ASN A 625 -24.42 13.87 -0.30
C ASN A 625 -23.71 12.66 0.33
N GLN A 626 -24.01 11.43 -0.10
CA GLN A 626 -23.28 10.22 0.31
C GLN A 626 -22.02 9.97 -0.51
N PHE A 627 -21.84 10.66 -1.64
CA PHE A 627 -20.68 10.50 -2.51
C PHE A 627 -19.60 11.52 -2.16
N ASP A 628 -18.42 11.03 -1.79
CA ASP A 628 -17.26 11.83 -1.45
C ASP A 628 -16.42 12.15 -2.70
N ALA A 629 -16.42 11.25 -3.69
CA ALA A 629 -15.55 11.31 -4.87
C ALA A 629 -16.26 11.75 -6.16
N LEU A 630 -17.52 11.37 -6.37
CA LEU A 630 -18.25 11.69 -7.61
C LEU A 630 -18.68 13.15 -7.69
N ASN A 631 -18.37 13.78 -8.83
CA ASN A 631 -18.74 15.18 -9.06
C ASN A 631 -20.03 15.34 -9.90
N TYR A 632 -20.62 16.54 -9.86
CA TYR A 632 -21.83 16.85 -10.63
C TYR A 632 -21.66 16.68 -12.15
N TYR A 633 -20.48 16.94 -12.72
CA TYR A 633 -20.22 16.79 -14.16
C TYR A 633 -20.32 15.32 -14.59
N GLN A 634 -19.78 14.42 -13.77
CA GLN A 634 -19.82 12.97 -13.98
C GLN A 634 -21.25 12.44 -13.85
N LEU A 635 -22.00 12.86 -12.81
CA LEU A 635 -23.39 12.47 -12.63
C LEU A 635 -24.25 12.84 -13.85
N VAL A 636 -24.15 14.09 -14.32
CA VAL A 636 -24.90 14.58 -15.51
C VAL A 636 -24.50 13.81 -16.77
N LYS A 637 -23.21 13.51 -16.95
CA LYS A 637 -22.72 12.71 -18.07
C LYS A 637 -23.33 11.31 -18.06
N VAL A 638 -23.33 10.64 -16.90
CA VAL A 638 -23.87 9.29 -16.74
C VAL A 638 -25.36 9.25 -17.06
N VAL A 639 -26.16 10.19 -16.55
CA VAL A 639 -27.61 10.31 -16.84
C VAL A 639 -27.87 10.37 -18.36
N LYS A 640 -26.99 11.04 -19.11
CA LYS A 640 -27.11 11.18 -20.57
C LYS A 640 -26.80 9.90 -21.34
N ILE A 641 -25.83 9.11 -20.89
CA ILE A 641 -25.34 7.92 -21.61
C ILE A 641 -25.95 6.61 -21.11
N TYR A 642 -26.68 6.65 -19.98
CA TYR A 642 -27.30 5.49 -19.35
C TYR A 642 -28.22 4.70 -20.29
N LYS A 643 -28.14 3.37 -20.20
CA LYS A 643 -28.97 2.42 -20.94
C LYS A 643 -29.97 1.76 -20.01
N TYR A 644 -31.23 2.12 -20.20
CA TYR A 644 -32.35 1.54 -19.48
C TYR A 644 -32.65 0.12 -19.93
N GLU A 645 -32.83 -0.76 -18.96
CA GLU A 645 -33.34 -2.11 -19.11
C GLU A 645 -34.84 -2.08 -19.48
N VAL A 646 -35.34 -3.20 -19.98
CA VAL A 646 -36.78 -3.34 -20.25
C VAL A 646 -37.55 -3.27 -18.93
N ASP A 647 -38.64 -2.53 -18.91
CA ASP A 647 -39.48 -2.25 -17.72
C ASP A 647 -38.81 -1.38 -16.64
N GLU A 648 -37.64 -0.78 -16.91
CA GLU A 648 -36.99 0.17 -16.00
C GLU A 648 -37.57 1.60 -16.13
N THR A 649 -37.77 2.26 -14.99
CA THR A 649 -38.21 3.66 -14.92
C THR A 649 -37.13 4.61 -15.43
N LYS A 650 -37.53 5.57 -16.25
CA LYS A 650 -36.61 6.59 -16.74
C LYS A 650 -36.36 7.64 -15.68
N PHE A 651 -35.11 8.09 -15.60
CA PHE A 651 -34.73 9.18 -14.71
C PHE A 651 -35.58 10.43 -14.99
N PRO A 652 -36.29 10.98 -13.98
CA PRO A 652 -37.17 12.12 -14.15
C PRO A 652 -36.46 13.34 -14.75
N LYS A 653 -37.16 14.05 -15.65
CA LYS A 653 -36.60 15.27 -16.29
C LYS A 653 -36.39 16.41 -15.29
N GLU A 654 -37.24 16.49 -14.27
CA GLU A 654 -37.18 17.51 -13.22
C GLU A 654 -35.89 17.34 -12.40
N LEU A 655 -35.60 16.11 -11.95
CA LEU A 655 -34.36 15.77 -11.25
C LEU A 655 -33.10 16.03 -12.10
N ASN A 656 -33.15 15.76 -13.42
CA ASN A 656 -32.05 16.08 -14.33
C ASN A 656 -31.81 17.59 -14.47
N ASN A 657 -32.87 18.40 -14.39
CA ASN A 657 -32.71 19.86 -14.42
C ASN A 657 -32.10 20.38 -13.12
N ILE A 658 -32.49 19.83 -11.97
CA ILE A 658 -31.89 20.13 -10.66
C ILE A 658 -30.41 19.78 -10.67
N LEU A 659 -30.06 18.58 -11.15
CA LEU A 659 -28.66 18.14 -11.22
C LEU A 659 -27.80 19.07 -12.11
N LYS A 660 -28.35 19.56 -13.23
CA LYS A 660 -27.67 20.56 -14.08
C LYS A 660 -27.57 21.94 -13.43
N ALA A 661 -28.56 22.34 -12.62
CA ALA A 661 -28.48 23.57 -11.85
C ALA A 661 -27.34 23.48 -10.81
N LEU A 662 -27.27 22.38 -10.06
CA LEU A 662 -26.19 22.10 -9.12
C LEU A 662 -24.82 22.06 -9.80
N GLN A 663 -24.71 21.44 -10.97
CA GLN A 663 -23.50 21.45 -11.78
C GLN A 663 -23.02 22.88 -12.09
N ASN A 664 -23.93 23.79 -12.47
CA ASN A 664 -23.58 25.16 -12.85
C ASN A 664 -23.28 26.05 -11.63
N GLU A 665 -23.94 25.82 -10.49
CA GLU A 665 -23.82 26.67 -9.30
C GLU A 665 -22.69 26.23 -8.36
N GLN A 666 -22.49 24.93 -8.19
CA GLN A 666 -21.56 24.36 -7.20
C GLN A 666 -20.47 23.47 -7.81
N GLY A 667 -20.52 23.16 -9.11
CA GLY A 667 -19.57 22.27 -9.79
C GLY A 667 -18.11 22.64 -9.54
N GLU A 668 -17.70 23.87 -9.87
CA GLU A 668 -16.31 24.30 -9.72
C GLU A 668 -15.84 24.32 -8.26
N ASN A 669 -16.73 24.66 -7.32
CA ASN A 669 -16.44 24.64 -5.88
C ASN A 669 -16.27 23.21 -5.33
N GLN A 670 -16.96 22.23 -5.92
CA GLN A 670 -16.79 20.82 -5.57
C GLN A 670 -15.43 20.30 -6.05
N ILE A 671 -15.05 20.64 -7.29
CA ILE A 671 -13.76 20.25 -7.86
C ILE A 671 -12.59 20.82 -7.06
N SER A 672 -12.66 22.09 -6.65
CA SER A 672 -11.57 22.73 -5.89
C SER A 672 -11.35 22.14 -4.49
N ARG A 673 -12.35 21.43 -3.95
CA ARG A 673 -12.25 20.70 -2.67
C ARG A 673 -11.86 19.23 -2.85
N SER A 674 -11.91 18.71 -4.08
CA SER A 674 -11.61 17.31 -4.36
C SER A 674 -10.11 17.08 -4.43
N HIS A 675 -9.66 15.91 -3.96
CA HIS A 675 -8.28 15.44 -4.09
C HIS A 675 -8.04 14.66 -5.40
N LEU A 676 -9.03 14.63 -6.32
CA LEU A 676 -8.93 13.90 -7.58
C LEU A 676 -8.34 14.77 -8.69
N HIS A 677 -7.55 14.13 -9.57
CA HIS A 677 -6.96 14.79 -10.73
C HIS A 677 -7.72 14.45 -12.00
N TYR A 678 -8.12 15.49 -12.73
CA TYR A 678 -8.90 15.37 -13.96
C TYR A 678 -8.04 15.64 -15.19
N MET A 679 -8.41 15.05 -16.32
CA MET A 679 -7.79 15.39 -17.60
C MET A 679 -8.13 16.84 -17.96
N THR A 680 -7.11 17.71 -18.01
CA THR A 680 -7.26 19.14 -18.33
C THR A 680 -7.24 19.42 -19.83
N GLN A 681 -6.66 18.51 -20.61
CA GLN A 681 -6.68 18.60 -22.06
C GLN A 681 -8.07 18.20 -22.55
N SER A 682 -8.82 19.18 -23.05
CA SER A 682 -9.92 18.89 -23.95
C SER A 682 -9.33 18.07 -25.10
N ASN A 683 -9.78 16.82 -25.29
CA ASN A 683 -9.75 16.28 -26.64
C ASN A 683 -10.39 17.37 -27.50
N PHE A 684 -9.68 17.90 -28.50
CA PHE A 684 -10.06 19.07 -29.32
C PHE A 684 -11.51 19.02 -29.89
N LEU A 685 -12.19 17.87 -29.75
CA LEU A 685 -13.54 17.54 -30.19
C LEU A 685 -14.61 17.47 -29.08
N SER A 686 -14.26 17.31 -27.79
CA SER A 686 -15.22 17.18 -26.69
C SER A 686 -14.93 18.19 -25.57
N LYS A 687 -15.81 19.19 -25.40
CA LYS A 687 -15.77 20.21 -24.34
C LYS A 687 -16.14 19.68 -22.94
N GLU A 688 -15.79 18.43 -22.62
CA GLU A 688 -16.17 17.76 -21.37
C GLU A 688 -15.06 17.94 -20.32
N LEU A 689 -15.17 19.01 -19.52
CA LEU A 689 -14.27 19.28 -18.39
C LEU A 689 -14.71 18.48 -17.15
N TYR A 690 -13.74 18.03 -16.35
CA TYR A 690 -13.95 17.34 -15.07
C TYR A 690 -14.70 16.00 -15.13
N VAL A 691 -14.77 15.38 -16.31
CA VAL A 691 -15.42 14.07 -16.50
C VAL A 691 -14.43 12.94 -16.29
N SER A 692 -13.33 12.94 -17.03
CA SER A 692 -12.31 11.87 -17.00
C SER A 692 -11.23 12.16 -15.96
N LEU A 693 -10.82 11.13 -15.23
CA LEU A 693 -9.68 11.16 -14.31
C LEU A 693 -8.37 11.11 -15.10
N ASN A 694 -7.29 11.70 -14.58
CA ASN A 694 -5.98 11.68 -15.21
C ASN A 694 -5.19 10.43 -14.78
N PRO A 695 -5.07 9.37 -15.60
CA PRO A 695 -4.31 8.18 -15.23
C PRO A 695 -2.80 8.43 -15.09
N ASN A 696 -2.29 9.52 -15.68
CA ASN A 696 -0.87 9.88 -15.73
C ASN A 696 -0.43 10.79 -14.59
N TYR A 697 -1.32 11.11 -13.64
CA TYR A 697 -0.92 11.88 -12.47
C TYR A 697 -0.03 11.03 -11.55
N VAL A 698 1.04 11.65 -11.03
CA VAL A 698 2.02 11.02 -10.15
C VAL A 698 2.02 11.75 -8.81
N PHE A 699 1.79 11.03 -7.72
CA PHE A 699 1.83 11.61 -6.38
C PHE A 699 3.25 12.00 -5.97
N ALA A 700 3.37 12.96 -5.04
CA ALA A 700 4.59 13.18 -4.30
C ALA A 700 4.96 11.92 -3.49
N VAL A 701 6.23 11.80 -3.09
CA VAL A 701 6.74 10.64 -2.36
C VAL A 701 7.22 11.02 -0.96
N ALA A 702 7.25 10.08 -0.04
CA ALA A 702 7.92 10.18 1.25
C ALA A 702 9.01 9.12 1.35
N LEU A 703 10.12 9.51 1.97
CA LEU A 703 11.19 8.59 2.36
C LEU A 703 11.00 8.22 3.84
N PRO A 704 11.18 6.94 4.20
CA PRO A 704 11.16 6.51 5.60
C PRO A 704 12.18 7.27 6.43
N ASN A 705 11.81 7.64 7.65
CA ASN A 705 12.77 8.28 8.55
C ASN A 705 13.79 7.27 9.11
N LEU A 706 14.83 7.77 9.77
CA LEU A 706 15.87 6.90 10.33
C LEU A 706 15.31 5.90 11.35
N GLU A 707 14.29 6.27 12.13
CA GLU A 707 13.66 5.39 13.12
C GLU A 707 12.94 4.21 12.47
N GLU A 708 12.16 4.46 11.42
CA GLU A 708 11.47 3.46 10.59
C GLU A 708 12.48 2.53 9.90
N LEU A 709 13.57 3.10 9.37
CA LEU A 709 14.64 2.31 8.75
C LEU A 709 15.38 1.44 9.76
N ILE A 710 15.62 1.94 10.98
CA ILE A 710 16.23 1.16 12.06
C ILE A 710 15.28 0.06 12.56
N SER A 711 13.98 0.32 12.57
CA SER A 711 12.97 -0.68 12.91
C SER A 711 12.97 -1.83 11.90
N THR A 712 13.04 -1.49 10.60
CA THR A 712 12.96 -2.47 9.51
C THR A 712 14.29 -3.20 9.26
N TYR A 713 15.41 -2.47 9.12
CA TYR A 713 16.71 -3.02 8.72
C TYR A 713 17.76 -3.04 9.83
N GLY A 714 17.52 -2.32 10.94
CA GLY A 714 18.43 -2.23 12.06
C GLY A 714 18.15 -3.26 13.17
N PRO A 715 18.68 -3.01 14.39
CA PRO A 715 18.46 -3.89 15.53
C PRO A 715 17.08 -3.72 16.20
N GLY A 716 16.19 -2.89 15.62
CA GLY A 716 14.89 -2.54 16.18
C GLY A 716 14.97 -1.57 17.38
N LEU A 717 13.81 -0.99 17.76
CA LEU A 717 13.70 -0.26 19.03
C LEU A 717 13.92 -1.23 20.18
N GLY A 718 15.02 -1.07 20.93
CA GLY A 718 15.40 -1.95 22.04
C GLY A 718 16.65 -2.80 21.80
N GLY A 719 17.20 -2.82 20.58
CA GLY A 719 18.52 -3.41 20.33
C GLY A 719 18.57 -4.95 20.34
N ILE A 720 17.41 -5.62 20.30
CA ILE A 720 17.30 -7.07 20.46
C ILE A 720 17.72 -7.81 19.16
N LYS A 721 17.52 -7.20 17.98
CA LYS A 721 17.70 -7.85 16.67
C LYS A 721 19.09 -7.62 16.06
N THR A 722 20.15 -7.89 16.81
CA THR A 722 21.55 -7.61 16.40
C THR A 722 21.97 -8.31 15.10
N MET A 723 21.52 -9.54 14.86
CA MET A 723 21.85 -10.30 13.64
C MET A 723 21.23 -9.69 12.38
N ARG A 724 20.04 -9.10 12.47
CA ARG A 724 19.43 -8.34 11.37
C ARG A 724 20.25 -7.11 11.02
N ALA A 725 20.69 -6.37 12.05
CA ALA A 725 21.52 -5.20 11.84
C ALA A 725 22.81 -5.54 11.09
N ARG A 726 23.39 -6.72 11.35
CA ARG A 726 24.55 -7.24 10.60
C ARG A 726 24.19 -7.67 9.18
N LYS A 727 23.01 -8.27 8.95
CA LYS A 727 22.53 -8.61 7.61
C LYS A 727 22.45 -7.39 6.70
N TYR A 728 21.98 -6.26 7.21
CA TYR A 728 21.77 -5.05 6.41
C TYR A 728 22.88 -3.99 6.49
N GLN A 729 24.06 -4.35 7.02
CA GLN A 729 25.17 -3.40 7.07
C GLN A 729 25.85 -3.25 5.69
N PRO A 730 26.52 -2.12 5.41
CA PRO A 730 27.17 -1.85 4.13
C PRO A 730 28.54 -2.57 4.00
N SER A 731 28.60 -3.86 4.33
CA SER A 731 29.79 -4.70 4.12
C SER A 731 29.76 -5.37 2.76
N LEU A 732 30.93 -5.49 2.13
CA LEU A 732 31.07 -6.10 0.81
C LEU A 732 31.48 -7.58 0.93
N PRO A 733 30.89 -8.48 0.13
CA PRO A 733 31.44 -9.82 -0.05
C PRO A 733 32.86 -9.77 -0.61
N MET A 734 33.70 -10.75 -0.25
CA MET A 734 35.10 -10.82 -0.71
C MET A 734 35.21 -10.78 -2.24
N GLU A 735 34.36 -11.53 -2.96
CA GLU A 735 34.36 -11.54 -4.43
C GLU A 735 34.14 -10.14 -5.03
N VAL A 736 33.29 -9.32 -4.41
CA VAL A 736 33.00 -7.97 -4.89
C VAL A 736 34.16 -7.03 -4.58
N ALA A 737 34.79 -7.18 -3.41
CA ALA A 737 35.97 -6.40 -3.04
C ALA A 737 37.16 -6.71 -3.95
N ASP A 738 37.44 -8.00 -4.20
CA ASP A 738 38.51 -8.46 -5.09
C ASP A 738 38.31 -7.94 -6.53
N ASP A 739 37.09 -8.02 -7.06
CA ASP A 739 36.75 -7.48 -8.39
C ASP A 739 37.02 -5.97 -8.49
N ILE A 740 36.71 -5.21 -7.43
CA ILE A 740 36.95 -3.75 -7.38
C ILE A 740 38.45 -3.46 -7.32
N ASP A 741 39.19 -4.16 -6.46
CA ASP A 741 40.64 -4.00 -6.34
C ASP A 741 41.36 -4.32 -7.66
N ASP A 742 40.89 -5.33 -8.39
CA ASP A 742 41.37 -5.68 -9.73
C ASP A 742 41.12 -4.55 -10.74
N ILE A 743 39.95 -3.91 -10.72
CA ILE A 743 39.62 -2.77 -11.58
C ILE A 743 40.56 -1.59 -11.28
N LEU A 744 40.70 -1.24 -10.00
CA LEU A 744 41.54 -0.14 -9.55
C LEU A 744 43.02 -0.37 -9.88
N THR A 745 43.51 -1.60 -9.71
CA THR A 745 44.89 -1.98 -10.05
C THR A 745 45.14 -1.87 -11.56
N LYS A 746 44.17 -2.30 -12.39
CA LYS A 746 44.26 -2.15 -13.84
C LYS A 746 44.32 -0.68 -14.24
N ASN A 747 43.44 0.17 -13.68
CA ASN A 747 43.41 1.60 -13.99
C ASN A 747 44.72 2.29 -13.63
N LYS A 748 45.30 1.98 -12.46
CA LYS A 748 46.63 2.46 -12.04
C LYS A 748 47.73 2.02 -13.00
N SER A 749 47.72 0.76 -13.45
CA SER A 749 48.72 0.28 -14.41
C SER A 749 48.65 0.96 -15.78
N THR A 750 47.48 1.49 -16.16
CA THR A 750 47.27 2.22 -17.41
C THR A 750 47.59 3.72 -17.33
N MET A 751 47.73 4.29 -16.14
CA MET A 751 47.97 5.73 -15.92
C MET A 751 49.30 5.94 -15.18
N ASN A 752 50.27 6.60 -15.81
CA ASN A 752 51.52 6.97 -15.16
C ASN A 752 51.25 7.94 -13.98
N ASP A 753 51.69 7.56 -12.78
CA ASP A 753 51.58 8.24 -11.48
C ASP A 753 51.73 9.78 -11.54
N THR A 754 50.63 10.53 -11.64
CA THR A 754 50.67 12.01 -11.55
C THR A 754 49.66 12.58 -10.53
N TYR A 755 48.77 11.77 -9.95
CA TYR A 755 47.72 12.24 -9.04
C TYR A 755 47.52 11.30 -7.85
N ASP A 756 48.58 11.01 -7.11
CA ASP A 756 48.45 10.34 -5.81
C ASP A 756 48.22 11.40 -4.72
N TYR A 757 47.10 11.32 -4.00
CA TYR A 757 46.69 12.29 -2.97
C TYR A 757 47.31 11.98 -1.61
N GLU A 758 48.55 11.51 -1.56
CA GLU A 758 49.29 11.36 -0.30
C GLU A 758 49.98 12.69 0.04
N GLU A 759 49.46 13.39 1.05
CA GLU A 759 50.28 14.32 1.82
C GLU A 759 51.30 13.49 2.60
N GLU A 760 52.58 13.62 2.26
CA GLU A 760 53.69 13.04 3.01
C GLU A 760 53.71 13.60 4.44
N GLU A 761 53.19 12.85 5.42
CA GLU A 761 53.61 12.98 6.80
C GLU A 761 55.07 12.46 6.92
N ASN A 762 56.03 13.33 6.62
CA ASN A 762 57.45 13.08 6.86
C ASN A 762 57.77 13.26 8.36
N ASP A 763 57.80 12.14 9.08
CA ASP A 763 58.55 12.02 10.33
C ASP A 763 60.06 11.94 10.03
N GLU A 764 60.84 12.77 10.73
CA GLU A 764 62.28 12.95 10.59
C GLU A 764 63.10 11.65 10.71
N SER A 765 64.04 11.43 9.79
CA SER A 765 65.42 11.03 10.16
C SER A 765 66.43 11.19 9.01
N ASP A 766 67.52 11.88 9.34
CA ASP A 766 68.69 12.19 8.51
C ASP A 766 69.34 10.98 7.83
N SER A 767 69.71 11.12 6.54
CA SER A 767 71.12 11.01 6.13
C SER A 767 71.36 11.51 4.69
N ASN A 768 72.40 12.35 4.57
CA ASN A 768 72.97 12.92 3.35
C ASN A 768 73.09 11.98 2.15
N GLU A 769 72.63 12.42 0.96
CA GLU A 769 73.37 12.23 -0.29
C GLU A 769 72.99 13.27 -1.37
N THR A 770 73.97 13.52 -2.23
CA THR A 770 74.23 14.71 -3.06
C THR A 770 73.17 15.10 -4.09
N LYS A 771 72.82 16.40 -4.12
CA LYS A 771 72.03 17.07 -5.16
C LYS A 771 72.72 17.05 -6.53
N THR A 772 72.07 16.47 -7.54
CA THR A 772 72.25 16.82 -8.95
C THR A 772 71.01 17.57 -9.44
N HIS A 773 71.18 18.86 -9.74
CA HIS A 773 70.19 19.66 -10.46
C HIS A 773 69.93 19.06 -11.85
N GLN A 774 68.70 18.61 -12.11
CA GLN A 774 68.16 18.56 -13.46
C GLN A 774 67.12 19.67 -13.60
N GLU A 775 67.42 20.59 -14.51
CA GLU A 775 66.59 21.71 -14.91
C GLU A 775 65.21 21.27 -15.42
N PHE A 776 64.19 21.89 -14.82
CA PHE A 776 62.81 21.92 -15.27
C PHE A 776 62.71 22.55 -16.68
N LYS A 777 62.26 21.78 -17.68
CA LYS A 777 61.88 22.27 -19.02
C LYS A 777 60.35 22.35 -19.15
N GLY A 778 59.75 23.34 -18.47
CA GLY A 778 58.30 23.61 -18.53
C GLY A 778 57.86 24.61 -19.62
N ASP A 779 58.76 25.15 -20.44
CA ASP A 779 58.49 26.35 -21.25
C ASP A 779 58.37 26.14 -22.77
N GLU A 780 58.18 24.91 -23.26
CA GLU A 780 58.04 24.63 -24.72
C GLU A 780 56.64 24.21 -25.19
N LEU A 781 55.65 24.05 -24.30
CA LEU A 781 54.30 23.54 -24.66
C LEU A 781 53.25 24.62 -24.97
N PHE A 782 53.57 25.91 -24.85
CA PHE A 782 52.62 27.01 -25.13
C PHE A 782 53.04 27.97 -26.27
N LYS A 783 53.94 27.56 -27.17
CA LYS A 783 54.46 28.44 -28.25
C LYS A 783 53.74 28.37 -29.60
N SER A 784 52.64 27.64 -29.76
CA SER A 784 51.88 27.69 -31.03
C SER A 784 50.37 27.66 -30.82
N VAL A 785 49.80 28.81 -30.48
CA VAL A 785 48.38 29.10 -30.71
C VAL A 785 48.21 29.49 -32.18
N GLN A 786 47.64 28.61 -33.00
CA GLN A 786 47.10 29.01 -34.32
C GLN A 786 45.68 29.54 -34.11
N LEU A 787 45.49 30.83 -34.40
CA LEU A 787 44.16 31.46 -34.47
C LEU A 787 43.39 30.93 -35.69
N PRO A 788 42.13 30.47 -35.54
CA PRO A 788 41.27 30.19 -36.68
C PRO A 788 40.96 31.49 -37.42
N SER A 789 41.20 31.49 -38.73
CA SER A 789 40.93 32.60 -39.63
C SER A 789 39.45 32.97 -39.65
N SER A 790 39.17 34.24 -39.34
CA SER A 790 37.95 34.95 -39.66
C SER A 790 37.74 35.02 -41.18
N LEU A 791 36.65 34.43 -41.71
CA LEU A 791 35.85 34.91 -42.86
C LEU A 791 34.83 33.84 -43.29
N LEU A 792 33.56 34.01 -42.91
CA LEU A 792 32.38 33.95 -43.80
C LEU A 792 31.11 34.11 -42.96
N HIS A 793 30.74 35.37 -42.76
CA HIS A 793 29.37 35.77 -42.45
C HIS A 793 28.44 35.26 -43.55
N LYS A 794 27.37 34.53 -43.19
CA LYS A 794 26.15 34.45 -43.99
C LYS A 794 25.03 35.13 -43.19
N ASN A 795 24.56 36.26 -43.71
CA ASN A 795 23.50 37.05 -43.10
C ASN A 795 22.18 36.26 -43.14
N TRP A 796 21.45 36.30 -42.03
CA TRP A 796 20.06 35.86 -41.94
C TRP A 796 19.17 36.92 -42.58
N GLY A 797 18.42 36.53 -43.61
CA GLY A 797 17.46 37.40 -44.30
C GLY A 797 17.46 37.16 -45.81
N ASP A 798 16.76 36.11 -46.24
CA ASP A 798 15.82 36.11 -47.38
C ASP A 798 15.49 34.67 -47.77
N ASP A 799 14.19 34.38 -47.65
CA ASP A 799 13.35 33.44 -48.40
C ASP A 799 13.92 32.07 -48.80
N ASP A 800 13.39 31.02 -48.15
CA ASP A 800 12.55 30.04 -48.83
C ASP A 800 11.76 29.21 -47.80
N LEU A 801 10.49 29.59 -47.64
CA LEU A 801 9.40 28.77 -47.14
C LEU A 801 9.26 27.54 -48.04
N GLU A 802 9.70 26.37 -47.58
CA GLU A 802 9.13 25.02 -47.85
C GLU A 802 10.17 23.93 -47.54
N ALA A 803 10.21 23.45 -46.29
CA ALA A 803 10.55 22.07 -45.94
C ALA A 803 10.54 21.93 -44.40
N ASN A 804 9.34 21.87 -43.83
CA ASN A 804 9.15 21.43 -42.45
C ASN A 804 8.51 20.04 -42.47
N PRO A 805 9.21 18.97 -42.03
CA PRO A 805 8.57 17.68 -41.73
C PRO A 805 8.27 17.52 -40.23
N TRP A 806 8.10 18.62 -39.49
CA TRP A 806 7.68 18.64 -38.08
C TRP A 806 6.49 19.57 -37.84
#